data_AF-A0AAX2V295-F1
#
_entry.id   AF-A0AAX2V295-F1
#
_cell.length_a   1.000
_cell.length_b   1.000
_cell.length_c   1.000
_cell.angle_alpha   90.00
_cell.angle_beta   90.00
_cell.angle_gamma   90.00
#
_symmetry.space_group_name_H-M   'P 1'
#
loop_
_entity.id
_entity.type
_entity.pdbx_description
1 polymer ?
#
loop_
_entity_poly.entity_id
_entity_poly.type
_entity_poly.pdbx_seq_one_letter_code
_entity_poly.pdbx_strand_id
1 'polypeptide(L)'
;MKKSKVFLLAAVGLLSVGVLTACSSSSKTSGKTYNYVYGGDPATLDYVSTNKKNMTTAVSNGVDGLFENDQYGNLKPSVAENWSVSQDGLTYTYKIRKGIKWYTSDGEEYANVTAKDFVTGLKHAADTNSEAIYLLQNSVKGLNDYLSGANKDFSNVGIKAVDDYTLQYTLSQPEPYWNSKLTYSVTWPVNGEFLKSKGKDFGKSTDPTSILYNGPYLLKSLTTKSSIEFTKNENYWDKDNVYFDTVKLTYDDGTDQESLERNFTDGVYNLARLYPTSSNYSKVEKQYKDNIFYTQPGAAVEGVGINIDRQTYGHTSKENDQQKTSTKTALLNKDFRQALGFAIDRTNYAAQLNGKEGGSTAVRNIYVKPDFVQADGKDFGTMVMDQLPSYGDEWSGVNLADSQDGLYNPEKAKAEFAKAKEALQAEGVQFPIHLDVPVNQSNKIFVNQVQSLKQSIESALGKDNVVLDLHQLSTDDFYNITYSASNAAAEDWDLSVGVAWEPDYLDPSTYLDVLKTTNSENTKSFMGYDDPNSQAVQKVGLKEYDQLVDDASKETTDLTARYEKYAKAQAWLTDSALYIPTTTYNGAAAVISRIKPFSGAYAQAGDKGSTYYFKYLKSQDDIVTKKQYDSAYKDWLKERAKSNDKAQKDLAKHVK
;
A
#
# COMPACT_ATOMS: atom_id res chain seq x y z
N MET A 1 16.01 -12.60 -79.28
CA MET A 1 17.39 -12.75 -78.76
C MET A 1 17.67 -11.62 -77.75
N LYS A 2 18.27 -11.98 -76.61
CA LYS A 2 18.88 -11.13 -75.57
C LYS A 2 17.97 -10.39 -74.58
N LYS A 3 18.50 -10.39 -73.34
CA LYS A 3 17.92 -10.13 -72.02
C LYS A 3 18.05 -8.65 -71.59
N SER A 4 17.45 -8.38 -70.42
CA SER A 4 17.79 -7.38 -69.38
C SER A 4 17.02 -6.06 -69.44
N LYS A 5 16.20 -5.68 -68.44
CA LYS A 5 16.42 -5.38 -67.00
C LYS A 5 17.05 -3.99 -66.76
N VAL A 6 16.34 -3.21 -65.91
CA VAL A 6 16.81 -2.36 -64.79
C VAL A 6 16.58 -0.83 -64.87
N PHE A 7 15.65 -0.42 -63.99
CA PHE A 7 15.62 0.71 -63.04
C PHE A 7 15.59 2.18 -63.50
N LEU A 8 14.49 2.83 -63.06
CA LEU A 8 14.39 4.25 -62.72
C LEU A 8 15.16 4.55 -61.42
N LEU A 9 15.88 5.68 -61.39
CA LEU A 9 16.04 6.54 -60.20
C LEU A 9 16.67 7.90 -60.55
N ALA A 10 16.16 8.95 -59.87
CA ALA A 10 16.65 10.33 -59.69
C ALA A 10 16.49 11.31 -60.88
N ALA A 11 16.09 12.59 -60.74
CA ALA A 11 16.00 13.46 -59.56
C ALA A 11 15.19 14.76 -59.86
N VAL A 12 14.62 15.34 -58.79
CA VAL A 12 14.42 16.78 -58.49
C VAL A 12 13.43 17.62 -59.31
N GLY A 13 12.43 18.17 -58.60
CA GLY A 13 11.68 19.38 -58.94
C GLY A 13 10.74 19.81 -57.82
N LEU A 14 11.15 20.81 -57.02
CA LEU A 14 10.37 21.47 -55.97
C LEU A 14 9.01 21.98 -56.48
N LEU A 15 7.94 21.84 -55.67
CA LEU A 15 6.96 22.90 -55.29
C LEU A 15 5.69 22.27 -54.70
N SER A 16 5.58 22.28 -53.37
CA SER A 16 4.31 22.49 -52.62
C SER A 16 4.57 22.43 -51.12
N VAL A 17 5.18 23.51 -50.62
CA VAL A 17 5.09 23.88 -49.19
C VAL A 17 3.79 24.65 -49.03
N GLY A 18 2.90 24.15 -48.18
CA GLY A 18 1.70 24.87 -47.74
C GLY A 18 0.47 23.99 -47.64
N VAL A 19 0.35 23.26 -46.52
CA VAL A 19 -0.81 23.15 -45.61
C VAL A 19 -0.44 22.06 -44.60
N LEU A 20 0.42 22.42 -43.64
CA LEU A 20 0.63 21.70 -42.37
C LEU A 20 0.42 22.71 -41.25
N THR A 21 -0.82 23.20 -41.18
CA THR A 21 -1.34 24.01 -40.08
C THR A 21 -2.79 23.60 -39.85
N ALA A 22 -2.98 22.37 -39.39
CA ALA A 22 -4.22 21.93 -38.75
C ALA A 22 -4.00 21.98 -37.24
N CYS A 23 -4.25 23.19 -36.73
CA CYS A 23 -4.66 23.56 -35.37
C CYS A 23 -4.18 22.67 -34.21
N SER A 24 -3.19 23.20 -33.51
CA SER A 24 -3.16 23.25 -32.04
C SER A 24 -4.48 23.83 -31.50
N SER A 25 -5.53 23.02 -31.40
CA SER A 25 -6.58 23.27 -30.41
C SER A 25 -6.05 22.69 -29.11
N SER A 26 -5.59 23.55 -28.20
CA SER A 26 -5.48 23.19 -26.79
C SER A 26 -6.83 22.66 -26.34
N SER A 27 -6.97 21.33 -26.29
CA SER A 27 -8.13 20.72 -25.65
C SER A 27 -7.98 21.05 -24.17
N LYS A 28 -8.59 22.16 -23.74
CA LYS A 28 -8.92 22.31 -22.32
C LYS A 28 -9.64 21.02 -21.95
N THR A 29 -9.10 20.30 -20.97
CA THR A 29 -9.82 19.20 -20.31
C THR A 29 -11.22 19.72 -20.07
N SER A 30 -12.22 19.11 -20.71
CA SER A 30 -13.59 19.42 -20.34
C SER A 30 -13.71 19.03 -18.86
N GLY A 31 -14.39 19.82 -18.03
CA GLY A 31 -14.57 19.52 -16.60
C GLY A 31 -15.30 18.20 -16.30
N LYS A 32 -15.53 17.38 -17.34
CA LYS A 32 -16.26 16.12 -17.37
C LYS A 32 -15.38 14.90 -17.65
N THR A 33 -14.09 15.06 -17.96
CA THR A 33 -13.17 13.94 -18.16
C THR A 33 -12.05 13.97 -17.11
N TYR A 34 -11.81 12.82 -16.46
CA TYR A 34 -10.63 12.59 -15.65
C TYR A 34 -9.56 11.85 -16.48
N ASN A 35 -8.42 12.50 -16.68
CA ASN A 35 -7.28 11.99 -17.41
C ASN A 35 -6.08 11.87 -16.47
N TYR A 36 -5.50 10.67 -16.38
CA TYR A 36 -4.24 10.44 -15.70
C TYR A 36 -3.51 9.22 -16.27
N VAL A 37 -2.67 8.55 -15.47
CA VAL A 37 -1.84 7.43 -15.89
C VAL A 37 -2.13 6.14 -15.13
N TYR A 38 -1.72 5.01 -15.72
CA TYR A 38 -1.62 3.70 -15.06
C TYR A 38 -0.27 3.05 -15.40
N GLY A 39 0.25 2.22 -14.49
CA GLY A 39 1.63 1.70 -14.58
C GLY A 39 1.79 0.33 -15.27
N GLY A 40 0.70 -0.39 -15.49
CA GLY A 40 0.79 -1.75 -16.05
C GLY A 40 -0.55 -2.40 -16.31
N ASP A 41 -0.55 -3.32 -17.27
CA ASP A 41 -1.75 -4.06 -17.65
C ASP A 41 -2.10 -5.13 -16.61
N PRO A 42 -3.40 -5.39 -16.37
CA PRO A 42 -3.83 -6.48 -15.49
C PRO A 42 -3.60 -7.83 -16.16
N ALA A 43 -3.15 -8.84 -15.42
CA ALA A 43 -3.08 -10.22 -15.92
C ALA A 43 -4.47 -10.86 -16.10
N THR A 44 -5.46 -10.36 -15.37
CA THR A 44 -6.86 -10.80 -15.37
C THR A 44 -7.77 -9.67 -14.89
N LEU A 45 -9.01 -9.63 -15.36
CA LEU A 45 -10.11 -8.81 -14.82
C LEU A 45 -10.94 -9.58 -13.78
N ASP A 46 -10.58 -10.84 -13.48
CA ASP A 46 -11.20 -11.61 -12.40
C ASP A 46 -10.83 -11.02 -11.04
N TYR A 47 -11.64 -10.07 -10.60
CA TYR A 47 -11.38 -9.21 -9.46
C TYR A 47 -11.46 -9.90 -8.10
N VAL A 48 -11.98 -11.12 -8.01
CA VAL A 48 -11.99 -11.88 -6.75
C VAL A 48 -10.84 -12.87 -6.66
N SER A 49 -10.10 -13.13 -7.76
CA SER A 49 -9.00 -14.11 -7.84
C SER A 49 -7.61 -13.57 -7.46
N THR A 50 -7.43 -12.24 -7.40
CA THR A 50 -6.15 -11.59 -7.11
C THR A 50 -6.39 -10.26 -6.40
N ASN A 51 -5.35 -9.67 -5.81
CA ASN A 51 -5.33 -8.29 -5.29
C ASN A 51 -4.20 -7.45 -5.90
N LYS A 52 -3.63 -7.87 -7.04
CA LYS A 52 -2.55 -7.11 -7.68
C LYS A 52 -3.05 -5.73 -8.13
N LYS A 53 -2.23 -4.71 -7.85
CA LYS A 53 -2.48 -3.30 -8.19
C LYS A 53 -3.04 -3.05 -9.60
N ASN A 54 -2.50 -3.71 -10.62
CA ASN A 54 -2.93 -3.50 -12.01
C ASN A 54 -4.37 -3.99 -12.24
N MET A 55 -4.75 -5.10 -11.62
CA MET A 55 -6.14 -5.59 -11.61
C MET A 55 -7.02 -4.59 -10.86
N THR A 56 -6.64 -4.20 -9.64
CA THR A 56 -7.39 -3.23 -8.82
C THR A 56 -7.66 -1.93 -9.59
N THR A 57 -6.66 -1.42 -10.32
CA THR A 57 -6.79 -0.20 -11.16
C THR A 57 -7.84 -0.37 -12.26
N ALA A 58 -7.91 -1.55 -12.88
CA ALA A 58 -8.80 -1.81 -14.01
C ALA A 58 -10.28 -2.03 -13.60
N VAL A 59 -10.55 -2.52 -12.38
CA VAL A 59 -11.89 -3.00 -11.99
C VAL A 59 -12.56 -2.23 -10.86
N SER A 60 -11.82 -1.50 -10.02
CA SER A 60 -12.38 -0.92 -8.79
C SER A 60 -13.46 0.13 -9.01
N ASN A 61 -13.50 0.73 -10.20
CA ASN A 61 -14.56 1.65 -10.63
C ASN A 61 -15.79 0.95 -11.23
N GLY A 62 -15.65 -0.33 -11.58
CA GLY A 62 -16.66 -1.13 -12.27
C GLY A 62 -17.56 -1.96 -11.36
N VAL A 63 -17.04 -2.37 -10.20
CA VAL A 63 -17.74 -3.26 -9.28
C VAL A 63 -17.70 -2.70 -7.86
N ASP A 64 -18.85 -2.59 -7.20
CA ASP A 64 -18.97 -2.21 -5.78
C ASP A 64 -19.39 -3.42 -4.93
N GLY A 65 -18.78 -3.52 -3.76
CA GLY A 65 -19.11 -4.48 -2.70
C GLY A 65 -20.05 -3.92 -1.64
N LEU A 66 -20.10 -4.57 -0.48
CA LEU A 66 -21.02 -4.19 0.61
C LEU A 66 -20.71 -2.81 1.19
N PHE A 67 -19.44 -2.45 1.30
CA PHE A 67 -18.95 -1.20 1.90
C PHE A 67 -17.99 -0.46 0.97
N GLU A 68 -17.87 0.84 1.21
CA GLU A 68 -16.88 1.74 0.62
C GLU A 68 -16.43 2.74 1.68
N ASN A 69 -15.42 3.55 1.36
CA ASN A 69 -14.99 4.66 2.21
C ASN A 69 -15.59 5.99 1.75
N ASP A 70 -15.96 6.83 2.70
CA ASP A 70 -16.28 8.23 2.42
C ASP A 70 -15.01 9.10 2.29
N GLN A 71 -15.20 10.40 2.04
CA GLN A 71 -14.09 11.36 1.92
C GLN A 71 -13.32 11.62 3.23
N TYR A 72 -13.79 11.10 4.36
CA TYR A 72 -13.21 11.29 5.70
C TYR A 72 -12.54 10.00 6.26
N GLY A 73 -12.67 8.87 5.56
CA GLY A 73 -12.12 7.59 6.00
C GLY A 73 -13.13 6.67 6.69
N ASN A 74 -14.39 7.09 6.84
CA ASN A 74 -15.38 6.24 7.47
C ASN A 74 -15.84 5.16 6.50
N LEU A 75 -15.94 3.93 7.01
CA LEU A 75 -16.66 2.87 6.31
C LEU A 75 -18.14 3.23 6.26
N LYS A 76 -18.70 3.25 5.05
CA LYS A 76 -20.11 3.48 4.81
C LYS A 76 -20.71 2.35 3.95
N PRO A 77 -21.99 2.01 4.14
CA PRO A 77 -22.66 1.05 3.27
C PRO A 77 -22.67 1.52 1.80
N SER A 78 -22.27 0.63 0.89
CA SER A 78 -22.35 0.80 -0.57
C SER A 78 -23.50 -0.05 -1.14
N VAL A 79 -23.25 -1.27 -1.62
CA VAL A 79 -24.35 -2.19 -2.05
C VAL A 79 -25.25 -2.59 -0.88
N ALA A 80 -24.73 -2.60 0.35
CA ALA A 80 -25.55 -2.71 1.54
C ALA A 80 -26.29 -1.40 1.84
N GLU A 81 -27.50 -1.48 2.39
CA GLU A 81 -28.20 -0.33 2.99
C GLU A 81 -28.17 -0.33 4.52
N ASN A 82 -28.05 -1.52 5.12
CA ASN A 82 -28.03 -1.68 6.56
C ASN A 82 -27.32 -2.99 6.94
N TRP A 83 -26.86 -3.09 8.19
CA TRP A 83 -26.32 -4.32 8.74
C TRP A 83 -26.61 -4.45 10.23
N SER A 84 -26.42 -5.65 10.77
CA SER A 84 -26.39 -5.89 12.21
C SER A 84 -25.37 -6.96 12.56
N VAL A 85 -24.86 -6.87 13.78
CA VAL A 85 -23.89 -7.79 14.38
C VAL A 85 -24.56 -8.43 15.59
N SER A 86 -24.43 -9.75 15.78
CA SER A 86 -24.88 -10.41 17.00
C SER A 86 -24.09 -9.94 18.22
N GLN A 87 -24.69 -10.03 19.41
CA GLN A 87 -24.03 -9.67 20.68
C GLN A 87 -22.68 -10.37 20.93
N ASP A 88 -22.49 -11.59 20.42
CA ASP A 88 -21.22 -12.33 20.51
C ASP A 88 -20.17 -11.91 19.45
N GLY A 89 -20.51 -11.01 18.53
CA GLY A 89 -19.62 -10.54 17.47
C GLY A 89 -19.36 -11.57 16.36
N LEU A 90 -20.08 -12.69 16.32
CA LEU A 90 -19.80 -13.78 15.37
C LEU A 90 -20.68 -13.75 14.12
N THR A 91 -21.87 -13.17 14.17
CA THR A 91 -22.83 -13.20 13.06
C THR A 91 -23.10 -11.79 12.54
N TYR A 92 -22.74 -11.55 11.29
CA TYR A 92 -22.99 -10.29 10.59
C TYR A 92 -24.07 -10.49 9.55
N THR A 93 -25.14 -9.69 9.59
CA THR A 93 -26.25 -9.75 8.63
C THR A 93 -26.35 -8.43 7.88
N TYR A 94 -26.26 -8.47 6.56
CA TYR A 94 -26.30 -7.33 5.65
C TYR A 94 -27.60 -7.33 4.86
N LYS A 95 -28.25 -6.17 4.80
CA LYS A 95 -29.39 -5.91 3.90
C LYS A 95 -28.86 -5.24 2.64
N ILE A 96 -29.07 -5.90 1.51
CA ILE A 96 -28.66 -5.42 0.19
C ILE A 96 -29.72 -4.46 -0.34
N ARG A 97 -29.29 -3.33 -0.91
CA ARG A 97 -30.18 -2.37 -1.56
C ARG A 97 -30.96 -3.05 -2.68
N LYS A 98 -32.28 -2.93 -2.63
CA LYS A 98 -33.14 -3.38 -3.72
C LYS A 98 -32.95 -2.47 -4.94
N GLY A 99 -33.01 -3.06 -6.13
CA GLY A 99 -32.93 -2.33 -7.40
C GLY A 99 -31.50 -2.05 -7.89
N ILE A 100 -30.46 -2.51 -7.20
CA ILE A 100 -29.11 -2.56 -7.79
C ILE A 100 -29.09 -3.67 -8.84
N LYS A 101 -28.54 -3.37 -10.01
CA LYS A 101 -28.48 -4.28 -11.14
C LYS A 101 -27.04 -4.41 -11.67
N TRP A 102 -26.80 -5.56 -12.28
CA TRP A 102 -25.66 -5.84 -13.13
C TRP A 102 -25.90 -5.27 -14.53
N TYR A 103 -24.84 -4.69 -15.09
CA TYR A 103 -24.79 -4.16 -16.44
C TYR A 103 -23.63 -4.77 -17.21
N THR A 104 -23.78 -4.89 -18.54
CA THR A 104 -22.66 -5.22 -19.44
C THR A 104 -21.75 -4.01 -19.65
N SER A 105 -20.59 -4.21 -20.30
CA SER A 105 -19.70 -3.11 -20.66
C SER A 105 -20.39 -2.06 -21.53
N ASP A 106 -21.41 -2.43 -22.31
CA ASP A 106 -22.17 -1.52 -23.17
C ASP A 106 -23.26 -0.75 -22.40
N GLY A 107 -23.56 -1.14 -21.16
CA GLY A 107 -24.58 -0.51 -20.31
C GLY A 107 -25.94 -1.18 -20.38
N GLU A 108 -26.02 -2.37 -21.02
CA GLU A 108 -27.24 -3.17 -21.06
C GLU A 108 -27.48 -3.83 -19.70
N GLU A 109 -28.71 -3.76 -19.21
CA GLU A 109 -29.12 -4.43 -17.98
C GLU A 109 -29.05 -5.95 -18.13
N TYR A 110 -28.46 -6.64 -17.16
CA TYR A 110 -28.30 -8.10 -17.17
C TYR A 110 -29.19 -8.80 -16.13
N ALA A 111 -29.04 -8.44 -14.85
CA ALA A 111 -29.78 -9.06 -13.74
C ALA A 111 -29.77 -8.17 -12.49
N ASN A 112 -30.60 -8.46 -11.48
CA ASN A 112 -30.47 -7.82 -10.17
C ASN A 112 -29.22 -8.34 -9.44
N VAL A 113 -28.58 -7.49 -8.65
CA VAL A 113 -27.55 -7.91 -7.68
C VAL A 113 -28.25 -8.52 -6.46
N THR A 114 -27.87 -9.73 -6.08
CA THR A 114 -28.50 -10.47 -4.97
C THR A 114 -27.47 -10.98 -3.95
N ALA A 115 -27.94 -11.41 -2.78
CA ALA A 115 -27.09 -12.04 -1.76
C ALA A 115 -26.39 -13.31 -2.28
N LYS A 116 -27.00 -14.02 -3.24
CA LYS A 116 -26.40 -15.19 -3.87
C LYS A 116 -25.15 -14.84 -4.68
N ASP A 117 -25.04 -13.63 -5.21
CA ASP A 117 -23.86 -13.19 -5.96
C ASP A 117 -22.65 -13.04 -5.03
N PHE A 118 -22.84 -12.64 -3.78
CA PHE A 118 -21.76 -12.59 -2.78
C PHE A 118 -21.31 -13.99 -2.34
N VAL A 119 -22.26 -14.93 -2.15
CA VAL A 119 -21.95 -16.35 -1.91
C VAL A 119 -21.14 -16.92 -3.08
N THR A 120 -21.55 -16.60 -4.30
CA THR A 120 -20.87 -17.02 -5.53
C THR A 120 -19.46 -16.41 -5.63
N GLY A 121 -19.31 -15.13 -5.32
CA GLY A 121 -18.02 -14.43 -5.32
C GLY A 121 -17.01 -15.06 -4.38
N LEU A 122 -17.37 -15.30 -3.12
CA LEU A 122 -16.47 -15.96 -2.16
C LEU A 122 -16.15 -17.40 -2.56
N LYS A 123 -17.14 -18.14 -3.11
CA LYS A 123 -16.88 -19.49 -3.63
C LYS A 123 -15.88 -19.47 -4.77
N HIS A 124 -16.05 -18.56 -5.72
CA HIS A 124 -15.16 -18.42 -6.88
C HIS A 124 -13.76 -18.02 -6.44
N ALA A 125 -13.62 -17.09 -5.49
CA ALA A 125 -12.34 -16.73 -4.90
C ALA A 125 -11.64 -17.94 -4.23
N ALA A 126 -12.38 -18.77 -3.50
CA ALA A 126 -11.84 -19.97 -2.88
C ALA A 126 -11.43 -21.04 -3.91
N ASP A 127 -12.27 -21.29 -4.92
CA ASP A 127 -12.02 -22.28 -5.97
C ASP A 127 -10.85 -21.92 -6.89
N THR A 128 -10.61 -20.61 -7.07
CA THR A 128 -9.47 -20.09 -7.86
C THR A 128 -8.20 -19.91 -7.03
N ASN A 129 -8.23 -20.24 -5.74
CA ASN A 129 -7.13 -20.01 -4.79
C ASN A 129 -6.66 -18.54 -4.84
N SER A 130 -7.61 -17.63 -4.64
CA SER A 130 -7.38 -16.20 -4.72
C SER A 130 -6.16 -15.76 -3.92
N GLU A 131 -5.31 -14.91 -4.50
CA GLU A 131 -4.13 -14.37 -3.80
C GLU A 131 -4.51 -13.54 -2.55
N ALA A 132 -5.77 -13.11 -2.44
CA ALA A 132 -6.30 -12.35 -1.31
C ALA A 132 -7.14 -13.17 -0.33
N ILE A 133 -7.28 -14.49 -0.55
CA ILE A 133 -8.15 -15.34 0.27
C ILE A 133 -7.70 -15.41 1.73
N TYR A 134 -6.41 -15.16 2.00
CA TYR A 134 -5.83 -15.12 3.34
C TYR A 134 -6.54 -14.11 4.26
N LEU A 135 -7.12 -13.03 3.70
CA LEU A 135 -7.88 -12.02 4.45
C LEU A 135 -9.13 -12.59 5.12
N LEU A 136 -9.67 -13.67 4.56
CA LEU A 136 -10.93 -14.30 4.98
C LEU A 136 -10.73 -15.70 5.55
N GLN A 137 -9.65 -16.39 5.17
CA GLN A 137 -9.39 -17.82 5.44
C GLN A 137 -9.64 -18.21 6.90
N ASN A 138 -9.11 -17.43 7.83
CA ASN A 138 -9.25 -17.67 9.28
C ASN A 138 -10.39 -16.86 9.91
N SER A 139 -11.02 -15.95 9.17
CA SER A 139 -12.11 -15.11 9.65
C SER A 139 -13.47 -15.74 9.42
N VAL A 140 -13.72 -16.30 8.22
CA VAL A 140 -15.01 -16.91 7.87
C VAL A 140 -15.02 -18.37 8.31
N LYS A 141 -16.02 -18.75 9.11
CA LYS A 141 -16.15 -20.10 9.66
C LYS A 141 -16.15 -21.14 8.54
N GLY A 142 -15.32 -22.18 8.67
CA GLY A 142 -15.25 -23.30 7.70
C GLY A 142 -14.53 -22.99 6.38
N LEU A 143 -14.09 -21.75 6.13
CA LEU A 143 -13.38 -21.42 4.89
C LEU A 143 -11.99 -22.08 4.81
N ASN A 144 -11.23 -22.09 5.91
CA ASN A 144 -9.95 -22.81 5.97
C ASN A 144 -10.09 -24.32 5.70
N ASP A 145 -11.15 -24.96 6.22
CA ASP A 145 -11.42 -26.38 5.97
C ASP A 145 -11.77 -26.65 4.50
N TYR A 146 -12.45 -25.69 3.85
CA TYR A 146 -12.72 -25.75 2.42
C TYR A 146 -11.46 -25.63 1.57
N LEU A 147 -10.62 -24.63 1.86
CA LEU A 147 -9.37 -24.38 1.13
C LEU A 147 -8.37 -25.52 1.28
N SER A 148 -8.25 -26.10 2.47
CA SER A 148 -7.38 -27.26 2.72
C SER A 148 -7.92 -28.58 2.15
N GLY A 149 -9.19 -28.60 1.70
CA GLY A 149 -9.87 -29.80 1.22
C GLY A 149 -10.33 -30.75 2.33
N ALA A 150 -10.18 -30.38 3.60
CA ALA A 150 -10.73 -31.11 4.75
C ALA A 150 -12.26 -31.20 4.69
N ASN A 151 -12.93 -30.20 4.12
CA ASN A 151 -14.35 -30.23 3.79
C ASN A 151 -14.61 -29.63 2.40
N LYS A 152 -14.98 -30.46 1.42
CA LYS A 152 -15.23 -30.01 0.03
C LYS A 152 -16.62 -29.40 -0.20
N ASP A 153 -17.49 -29.40 0.81
CA ASP A 153 -18.84 -28.85 0.69
C ASP A 153 -18.86 -27.39 1.13
N PHE A 154 -18.91 -26.49 0.14
CA PHE A 154 -18.93 -25.04 0.36
C PHE A 154 -20.14 -24.58 1.17
N SER A 155 -21.22 -25.37 1.26
CA SER A 155 -22.38 -24.99 2.10
C SER A 155 -22.06 -24.95 3.60
N ASN A 156 -20.92 -25.51 4.01
CA ASN A 156 -20.39 -25.42 5.38
C ASN A 156 -19.56 -24.15 5.63
N VAL A 157 -19.24 -23.37 4.59
CA VAL A 157 -18.56 -22.08 4.72
C VAL A 157 -19.57 -21.05 5.25
N GLY A 158 -19.14 -20.24 6.22
CA GLY A 158 -19.93 -19.27 6.97
C GLY A 158 -20.38 -18.05 6.16
N ILE A 159 -20.95 -18.25 4.98
CA ILE A 159 -21.59 -17.25 4.14
C ILE A 159 -22.90 -17.82 3.58
N LYS A 160 -24.01 -17.11 3.73
CA LYS A 160 -25.29 -17.55 3.16
C LYS A 160 -26.19 -16.41 2.72
N ALA A 161 -26.88 -16.63 1.61
CA ALA A 161 -28.03 -15.83 1.22
C ALA A 161 -29.26 -16.33 2.00
N VAL A 162 -29.71 -15.56 3.00
CA VAL A 162 -30.92 -15.88 3.77
C VAL A 162 -32.17 -15.69 2.90
N ASP A 163 -32.13 -14.64 2.07
CA ASP A 163 -33.06 -14.35 0.99
C ASP A 163 -32.31 -13.55 -0.09
N ASP A 164 -32.99 -13.15 -1.17
CA ASP A 164 -32.39 -12.42 -2.30
C ASP A 164 -31.63 -11.15 -1.89
N TYR A 165 -32.03 -10.50 -0.79
CA TYR A 165 -31.49 -9.21 -0.35
C TYR A 165 -30.95 -9.24 1.08
N THR A 166 -30.69 -10.43 1.63
CA THR A 166 -30.15 -10.61 2.98
C THR A 166 -28.98 -11.58 2.94
N LEU A 167 -27.77 -11.06 3.13
CA LEU A 167 -26.55 -11.83 3.22
C LEU A 167 -26.16 -11.98 4.70
N GLN A 168 -25.75 -13.17 5.11
CA GLN A 168 -25.22 -13.41 6.44
C GLN A 168 -23.82 -14.02 6.36
N TYR A 169 -22.89 -13.47 7.12
CA TYR A 169 -21.60 -14.06 7.43
C TYR A 169 -21.60 -14.60 8.86
N THR A 170 -20.91 -15.72 9.06
CA THR A 170 -20.58 -16.26 10.38
C THR A 170 -19.06 -16.38 10.49
N LEU A 171 -18.50 -15.68 11.48
CA LEU A 171 -17.06 -15.65 11.73
C LEU A 171 -16.60 -16.79 12.63
N SER A 172 -15.32 -17.13 12.55
CA SER A 172 -14.63 -18.09 13.42
C SER A 172 -14.35 -17.51 14.81
N GLN A 173 -14.08 -16.19 14.86
CA GLN A 173 -13.90 -15.41 16.09
C GLN A 173 -14.47 -14.00 15.91
N PRO A 174 -14.74 -13.26 16.99
CA PRO A 174 -15.15 -11.87 16.91
C PRO A 174 -14.01 -11.02 16.31
N GLU A 175 -14.32 -10.24 15.28
CA GLU A 175 -13.38 -9.32 14.63
C GLU A 175 -14.01 -7.92 14.57
N PRO A 176 -13.69 -7.00 15.50
CA PRO A 176 -14.36 -5.70 15.55
C PRO A 176 -14.11 -4.83 14.30
N TYR A 177 -13.10 -5.16 13.51
CA TYR A 177 -12.73 -4.55 12.23
C TYR A 177 -13.25 -5.32 11.01
N TRP A 178 -14.08 -6.36 11.16
CA TRP A 178 -14.57 -7.20 10.05
C TRP A 178 -15.08 -6.39 8.85
N ASN A 179 -15.87 -5.34 9.11
CA ASN A 179 -16.43 -4.51 8.05
C ASN A 179 -15.38 -3.81 7.18
N SER A 180 -14.18 -3.52 7.68
CA SER A 180 -13.12 -2.93 6.84
C SER A 180 -12.57 -3.92 5.82
N LYS A 181 -12.63 -5.23 6.09
CA LYS A 181 -12.22 -6.24 5.09
C LYS A 181 -13.17 -6.28 3.89
N LEU A 182 -14.42 -5.84 4.09
CA LEU A 182 -15.46 -5.83 3.05
C LEU A 182 -15.28 -4.73 1.98
N THR A 183 -14.20 -3.94 2.06
CA THR A 183 -13.79 -3.02 0.99
C THR A 183 -12.84 -3.65 -0.02
N TYR A 184 -12.29 -4.84 0.26
CA TYR A 184 -11.42 -5.59 -0.66
C TYR A 184 -12.20 -6.36 -1.71
N SER A 185 -11.65 -6.43 -2.92
CA SER A 185 -12.31 -7.06 -4.07
C SER A 185 -12.65 -8.53 -3.89
N VAL A 186 -11.89 -9.28 -3.09
CA VAL A 186 -12.16 -10.70 -2.75
C VAL A 186 -13.54 -10.92 -2.11
N THR A 187 -14.16 -9.88 -1.56
CA THR A 187 -15.49 -9.94 -0.92
C THR A 187 -16.64 -9.47 -1.84
N TRP A 188 -16.35 -9.08 -3.08
CA TRP A 188 -17.32 -8.49 -3.99
C TRP A 188 -18.22 -9.54 -4.65
N PRO A 189 -19.43 -9.14 -5.10
CA PRO A 189 -20.39 -10.07 -5.67
C PRO A 189 -19.97 -10.49 -7.08
N VAL A 190 -20.23 -11.75 -7.45
CA VAL A 190 -20.06 -12.26 -8.82
C VAL A 190 -21.38 -12.91 -9.26
N ASN A 191 -21.91 -12.49 -10.41
CA ASN A 191 -23.14 -13.08 -10.94
C ASN A 191 -22.90 -14.53 -11.42
N GLY A 192 -23.58 -15.50 -10.80
CA GLY A 192 -23.33 -16.93 -11.04
C GLY A 192 -23.71 -17.44 -12.44
N GLU A 193 -24.82 -16.94 -13.02
CA GLU A 193 -25.20 -17.34 -14.39
C GLU A 193 -24.22 -16.78 -15.43
N PHE A 194 -23.78 -15.53 -15.24
CA PHE A 194 -22.77 -14.93 -16.10
C PHE A 194 -21.43 -15.64 -15.99
N LEU A 195 -20.94 -15.89 -14.77
CA LEU A 195 -19.71 -16.65 -14.50
C LEU A 195 -19.75 -18.01 -15.22
N LYS A 196 -20.86 -18.74 -15.08
CA LYS A 196 -21.07 -20.02 -15.78
C LYS A 196 -21.09 -19.87 -17.31
N SER A 197 -21.73 -18.82 -17.83
CA SER A 197 -21.82 -18.56 -19.27
C SER A 197 -20.46 -18.24 -19.91
N LYS A 198 -19.56 -17.59 -19.17
CA LYS A 198 -18.21 -17.26 -19.61
C LYS A 198 -17.22 -18.40 -19.38
N GLY A 199 -17.41 -19.20 -18.34
CA GLY A 199 -16.49 -20.28 -17.99
C GLY A 199 -15.06 -19.76 -17.84
N LYS A 200 -14.12 -20.37 -18.57
CA LYS A 200 -12.70 -19.97 -18.56
C LYS A 200 -12.42 -18.55 -19.09
N ASP A 201 -13.38 -17.95 -19.80
CA ASP A 201 -13.24 -16.60 -20.36
C ASP A 201 -13.74 -15.52 -19.40
N PHE A 202 -14.22 -15.88 -18.20
CA PHE A 202 -14.53 -14.91 -17.15
C PHE A 202 -13.26 -14.17 -16.73
N GLY A 203 -13.34 -12.84 -16.61
CA GLY A 203 -12.18 -12.03 -16.19
C GLY A 203 -11.02 -12.02 -17.19
N LYS A 204 -11.24 -12.26 -18.47
CA LYS A 204 -10.19 -12.15 -19.49
C LYS A 204 -9.56 -10.73 -19.49
N SER A 205 -8.25 -10.66 -19.19
CA SER A 205 -7.40 -9.47 -18.95
C SER A 205 -7.77 -8.16 -19.66
N THR A 206 -7.99 -8.18 -20.97
CA THR A 206 -8.19 -6.96 -21.77
C THR A 206 -9.58 -6.89 -22.40
N ASP A 207 -10.50 -7.77 -22.00
CA ASP A 207 -11.83 -7.88 -22.58
C ASP A 207 -12.88 -7.35 -21.59
N PRO A 208 -13.41 -6.14 -21.77
CA PRO A 208 -14.44 -5.58 -20.89
C PRO A 208 -15.74 -6.39 -20.89
N THR A 209 -15.99 -7.20 -21.92
CA THR A 209 -17.19 -8.06 -21.96
C THR A 209 -17.06 -9.31 -21.09
N SER A 210 -15.90 -9.53 -20.46
CA SER A 210 -15.59 -10.72 -19.66
C SER A 210 -16.08 -10.64 -18.20
N ILE A 211 -16.55 -9.46 -17.76
CA ILE A 211 -17.15 -9.22 -16.43
C ILE A 211 -18.45 -8.42 -16.57
N LEU A 212 -19.20 -8.32 -15.46
CA LEU A 212 -20.35 -7.43 -15.33
C LEU A 212 -20.03 -6.30 -14.35
N TYR A 213 -20.83 -5.23 -14.41
CA TYR A 213 -20.62 -3.98 -13.70
C TYR A 213 -21.83 -3.63 -12.84
N ASN A 214 -21.61 -3.23 -11.59
CA ASN A 214 -22.63 -2.64 -10.71
C ASN A 214 -22.13 -1.32 -10.06
N GLY A 215 -20.92 -0.88 -10.40
CA GLY A 215 -20.25 0.29 -9.84
C GLY A 215 -20.49 1.60 -10.62
N PRO A 216 -19.79 2.68 -10.22
CA PRO A 216 -19.98 4.03 -10.76
C PRO A 216 -19.61 4.20 -12.24
N TYR A 217 -18.78 3.31 -12.79
CA TYR A 217 -18.31 3.36 -14.17
C TYR A 217 -18.43 2.01 -14.86
N LEU A 218 -18.45 2.03 -16.19
CA LEU A 218 -18.33 0.86 -17.06
C LEU A 218 -16.97 0.92 -17.75
N LEU A 219 -16.20 -0.16 -17.70
CA LEU A 219 -14.97 -0.28 -18.50
C LEU A 219 -15.37 -0.43 -19.98
N LYS A 220 -14.92 0.49 -20.84
CA LYS A 220 -15.24 0.49 -22.27
C LYS A 220 -14.11 -0.07 -23.11
N SER A 221 -12.86 0.20 -22.75
CA SER A 221 -11.71 -0.38 -23.42
C SER A 221 -10.51 -0.50 -22.50
N LEU A 222 -9.70 -1.54 -22.74
CA LEU A 222 -8.38 -1.71 -22.15
C LEU A 222 -7.43 -2.15 -23.26
N THR A 223 -6.57 -1.23 -23.71
CA THR A 223 -5.57 -1.50 -24.75
C THR A 223 -4.20 -1.60 -24.09
N THR A 224 -3.60 -2.79 -24.18
CA THR A 224 -2.29 -3.13 -23.59
C THR A 224 -1.24 -2.06 -23.85
N LYS A 225 -0.58 -1.59 -22.79
CA LYS A 225 0.45 -0.54 -22.83
C LYS A 225 0.03 0.74 -23.58
N SER A 226 -1.26 1.04 -23.62
CA SER A 226 -1.82 2.23 -24.26
C SER A 226 -2.77 2.97 -23.33
N SER A 227 -3.95 2.41 -23.07
CA SER A 227 -4.99 3.12 -22.30
C SER A 227 -6.03 2.22 -21.65
N ILE A 228 -6.58 2.68 -20.54
CA ILE A 228 -7.81 2.18 -19.90
C ILE A 228 -8.86 3.28 -19.97
N GLU A 229 -10.04 2.99 -20.52
CA GLU A 229 -11.11 3.98 -20.67
C GLU A 229 -12.41 3.50 -20.03
N PHE A 230 -12.98 4.36 -19.18
CA PHE A 230 -14.26 4.13 -18.53
C PHE A 230 -15.26 5.23 -18.86
N THR A 231 -16.54 4.88 -18.87
CA THR A 231 -17.65 5.85 -18.95
C THR A 231 -18.54 5.73 -17.73
N LYS A 232 -19.13 6.85 -17.30
CA LYS A 232 -20.09 6.87 -16.21
C LYS A 232 -21.21 5.85 -16.44
N ASN A 233 -21.55 5.11 -15.39
CA ASN A 233 -22.72 4.24 -15.40
C ASN A 233 -23.97 5.07 -15.04
N GLU A 234 -24.76 5.46 -16.04
CA GLU A 234 -25.98 6.28 -15.84
C GLU A 234 -27.08 5.60 -15.04
N ASN A 235 -26.96 4.29 -14.83
CA ASN A 235 -27.88 3.48 -14.03
C ASN A 235 -27.34 3.16 -12.63
N TYR A 236 -26.15 3.65 -12.27
CA TYR A 236 -25.60 3.44 -10.94
C TYR A 236 -26.47 4.09 -9.86
N TRP A 237 -26.68 3.37 -8.75
CA TRP A 237 -27.62 3.76 -7.69
C TRP A 237 -27.23 5.08 -6.99
N ASP A 238 -25.93 5.40 -6.95
CA ASP A 238 -25.38 6.61 -6.32
C ASP A 238 -24.68 7.54 -7.35
N LYS A 239 -25.26 7.63 -8.55
CA LYS A 239 -24.70 8.40 -9.69
C LYS A 239 -24.62 9.90 -9.48
N ASP A 240 -25.35 10.45 -8.50
CA ASP A 240 -25.28 11.87 -8.14
C ASP A 240 -23.95 12.22 -7.48
N ASN A 241 -23.26 11.21 -6.95
CA ASN A 241 -21.92 11.33 -6.44
C ASN A 241 -20.83 11.03 -7.47
N VAL A 242 -21.17 10.81 -8.75
CA VAL A 242 -20.23 10.56 -9.86
C VAL A 242 -20.15 11.79 -10.75
N TYR A 243 -19.03 12.51 -10.70
CA TYR A 243 -18.91 13.85 -11.30
C TYR A 243 -18.21 13.88 -12.66
N PHE A 244 -17.39 12.88 -12.98
CA PHE A 244 -16.78 12.73 -14.30
C PHE A 244 -17.62 11.79 -15.19
N ASP A 245 -17.90 12.20 -16.42
CA ASP A 245 -18.59 11.40 -17.43
C ASP A 245 -17.65 10.34 -18.04
N THR A 246 -16.34 10.62 -18.07
CA THR A 246 -15.32 9.74 -18.67
C THR A 246 -14.05 9.73 -17.81
N VAL A 247 -13.40 8.57 -17.72
CA VAL A 247 -12.09 8.38 -17.11
C VAL A 247 -11.17 7.78 -18.17
N LYS A 248 -10.01 8.36 -18.39
CA LYS A 248 -8.97 7.84 -19.28
C LYS A 248 -7.64 7.76 -18.54
N LEU A 249 -7.07 6.57 -18.47
CA LEU A 249 -5.76 6.33 -17.92
C LEU A 249 -4.81 5.96 -19.06
N THR A 250 -3.75 6.72 -19.26
CA THR A 250 -2.72 6.48 -20.28
C THR A 250 -1.58 5.66 -19.67
N TYR A 251 -1.00 4.74 -20.43
CA TYR A 251 0.12 3.94 -19.95
C TYR A 251 1.35 4.81 -19.69
N ASP A 252 1.96 4.64 -18.52
CA ASP A 252 3.22 5.26 -18.13
C ASP A 252 4.11 4.21 -17.46
N ASP A 253 5.27 3.92 -18.06
CA ASP A 253 6.24 2.98 -17.50
C ASP A 253 7.15 3.64 -16.43
N GLY A 254 6.95 4.93 -16.17
CA GLY A 254 7.67 5.69 -15.16
C GLY A 254 9.10 6.06 -15.55
N THR A 255 9.54 5.77 -16.78
CA THR A 255 10.90 6.08 -17.24
C THR A 255 11.08 7.56 -17.60
N ASP A 256 10.01 8.23 -18.05
CA ASP A 256 9.96 9.68 -18.29
C ASP A 256 9.10 10.35 -17.20
N GLN A 257 9.70 10.58 -16.03
CA GLN A 257 9.08 11.32 -14.93
C GLN A 257 8.59 12.71 -15.34
N GLU A 258 9.29 13.33 -16.31
CA GLU A 258 9.00 14.68 -16.82
C GLU A 258 7.80 14.69 -17.79
N SER A 259 7.24 13.51 -18.13
CA SER A 259 6.04 13.42 -18.95
C SER A 259 4.79 13.88 -18.22
N LEU A 260 4.73 13.70 -16.89
CA LEU A 260 3.52 13.95 -16.12
C LEU A 260 3.19 15.45 -16.07
N GLU A 261 4.17 16.29 -15.73
CA GLU A 261 3.98 17.73 -15.67
C GLU A 261 3.86 18.39 -17.05
N ARG A 262 4.52 17.83 -18.07
CA ARG A 262 4.32 18.27 -19.46
C ARG A 262 2.87 18.07 -19.90
N ASN A 263 2.34 16.85 -19.73
CA ASN A 263 0.94 16.55 -20.09
C ASN A 263 -0.07 17.34 -19.25
N PHE A 264 0.23 17.62 -17.98
CA PHE A 264 -0.59 18.53 -17.18
C PHE A 264 -0.56 19.96 -17.72
N THR A 265 0.62 20.47 -18.09
CA THR A 265 0.82 21.81 -18.66
C THR A 265 0.05 21.97 -19.98
N ASP A 266 0.05 20.93 -20.81
CA ASP A 266 -0.67 20.88 -22.08
C ASP A 266 -2.20 20.71 -21.91
N GLY A 267 -2.67 20.55 -20.67
CA GLY A 267 -4.09 20.40 -20.33
C GLY A 267 -4.63 18.99 -20.52
N VAL A 268 -3.76 18.01 -20.80
CA VAL A 268 -4.12 16.60 -20.99
C VAL A 268 -4.49 15.95 -19.67
N TYR A 269 -3.65 16.08 -18.63
CA TYR A 269 -3.89 15.46 -17.31
C TYR A 269 -4.52 16.42 -16.30
N ASN A 270 -5.38 15.88 -15.43
CA ASN A 270 -5.98 16.65 -14.33
C ASN A 270 -5.05 16.82 -13.13
N LEU A 271 -3.98 16.03 -13.05
CA LEU A 271 -3.01 16.01 -11.96
C LEU A 271 -1.64 15.63 -12.54
N ALA A 272 -0.57 16.08 -11.91
CA ALA A 272 0.79 15.57 -12.14
C ALA A 272 1.52 15.38 -10.81
N ARG A 273 2.09 14.18 -10.62
CA ARG A 273 3.16 13.98 -9.65
C ARG A 273 4.42 14.68 -10.16
N LEU A 274 5.07 15.43 -9.27
CA LEU A 274 6.35 16.07 -9.50
C LEU A 274 7.44 15.28 -8.78
N TYR A 275 8.65 15.32 -9.34
CA TYR A 275 9.83 14.70 -8.76
C TYR A 275 10.85 15.79 -8.47
N PRO A 276 10.92 16.33 -7.24
CA PRO A 276 11.79 17.47 -6.92
C PRO A 276 13.29 17.26 -7.16
N THR A 277 13.72 16.01 -7.31
CA THR A 277 15.10 15.63 -7.64
C THR A 277 15.34 15.46 -9.15
N SER A 278 14.32 15.67 -9.99
CA SER A 278 14.46 15.63 -11.45
C SER A 278 15.25 16.83 -11.97
N SER A 279 15.81 16.68 -13.17
CA SER A 279 16.65 17.70 -13.80
C SER A 279 15.89 18.97 -14.16
N ASN A 280 14.58 18.86 -14.44
CA ASN A 280 13.76 19.98 -14.87
C ASN A 280 13.01 20.70 -13.73
N TYR A 281 13.03 20.17 -12.51
CA TYR A 281 12.14 20.62 -11.44
C TYR A 281 12.23 22.12 -11.16
N SER A 282 13.43 22.72 -11.22
CA SER A 282 13.62 24.16 -11.03
C SER A 282 12.78 25.04 -11.98
N LYS A 283 12.51 24.58 -13.21
CA LYS A 283 11.63 25.27 -14.16
C LYS A 283 10.17 25.12 -13.76
N VAL A 284 9.79 23.91 -13.37
CA VAL A 284 8.43 23.55 -12.92
C VAL A 284 8.08 24.35 -11.66
N GLU A 285 8.98 24.38 -10.69
CA GLU A 285 8.87 25.16 -9.45
C GLU A 285 8.68 26.65 -9.75
N LYS A 286 9.44 27.22 -10.69
CA LYS A 286 9.27 28.61 -11.08
C LYS A 286 7.91 28.88 -11.75
N GLN A 287 7.42 27.95 -12.56
CA GLN A 287 6.14 28.07 -13.27
C GLN A 287 4.93 27.90 -12.35
N TYR A 288 5.00 26.96 -11.41
CA TYR A 288 3.89 26.52 -10.56
C TYR A 288 4.11 26.84 -9.08
N LYS A 289 4.95 27.83 -8.76
CA LYS A 289 5.41 28.13 -7.39
C LYS A 289 4.30 28.10 -6.34
N ASP A 290 3.20 28.82 -6.59
CA ASP A 290 2.09 28.93 -5.65
C ASP A 290 1.11 27.74 -5.72
N ASN A 291 1.34 26.79 -6.64
CA ASN A 291 0.49 25.65 -6.95
C ASN A 291 1.04 24.30 -6.50
N ILE A 292 2.34 24.21 -6.17
CA ILE A 292 2.94 22.97 -5.69
C ILE A 292 2.55 22.74 -4.23
N PHE A 293 1.99 21.57 -3.95
CA PHE A 293 1.72 21.11 -2.59
C PHE A 293 2.09 19.63 -2.46
N TYR A 294 2.22 19.15 -1.22
CA TYR A 294 2.47 17.75 -0.92
C TYR A 294 1.16 17.07 -0.51
N THR A 295 0.88 15.91 -1.10
CA THR A 295 -0.26 15.08 -0.65
C THR A 295 0.00 14.54 0.75
N GLN A 296 -1.06 14.11 1.43
CA GLN A 296 -0.92 13.49 2.75
C GLN A 296 -0.13 12.18 2.66
N PRO A 297 0.68 11.83 3.68
CA PRO A 297 1.28 10.50 3.76
C PRO A 297 0.18 9.43 3.81
N GLY A 298 0.31 8.39 2.98
CA GLY A 298 -0.63 7.28 2.98
C GLY A 298 -0.36 6.32 4.14
N ALA A 299 -1.10 5.22 4.23
CA ALA A 299 -0.97 4.29 5.34
C ALA A 299 0.19 3.29 5.18
N ALA A 300 0.79 3.19 3.99
CA ALA A 300 1.81 2.20 3.75
C ALA A 300 3.17 2.61 4.32
N VAL A 301 3.95 1.67 4.85
CA VAL A 301 5.24 1.90 5.50
C VAL A 301 6.35 1.18 4.75
N GLU A 302 7.52 1.79 4.71
CA GLU A 302 8.77 1.26 4.18
C GLU A 302 9.86 1.43 5.25
N GLY A 303 10.85 0.53 5.25
CA GLY A 303 11.90 0.53 6.25
C GLY A 303 13.08 -0.35 5.89
N VAL A 304 13.97 -0.50 6.87
CA VAL A 304 15.13 -1.38 6.83
C VAL A 304 14.81 -2.65 7.61
N GLY A 305 14.81 -3.78 6.92
CA GLY A 305 14.78 -5.11 7.51
C GLY A 305 16.18 -5.53 7.98
N ILE A 306 16.26 -6.21 9.13
CA ILE A 306 17.50 -6.70 9.72
C ILE A 306 17.57 -8.21 9.59
N ASN A 307 18.56 -8.74 8.87
CA ASN A 307 18.72 -10.19 8.76
C ASN A 307 19.31 -10.76 10.05
N ILE A 308 18.48 -11.41 10.85
CA ILE A 308 18.93 -11.99 12.12
C ILE A 308 19.52 -13.40 11.95
N ASP A 309 19.29 -14.03 10.78
CA ASP A 309 19.67 -15.43 10.56
C ASP A 309 20.27 -15.70 9.18
N ARG A 310 21.06 -14.75 8.65
CA ARG A 310 21.70 -14.86 7.33
C ARG A 310 22.52 -16.15 7.20
N GLN A 311 22.27 -16.90 6.12
CA GLN A 311 22.88 -18.22 5.87
C GLN A 311 23.79 -18.24 4.64
N THR A 312 23.53 -17.38 3.66
CA THR A 312 24.30 -17.27 2.42
C THR A 312 25.07 -15.95 2.37
N TYR A 313 26.21 -15.96 1.69
CA TYR A 313 27.14 -14.83 1.55
C TYR A 313 27.70 -14.78 0.11
N GLY A 314 26.83 -14.87 -0.89
CA GLY A 314 27.18 -14.75 -2.31
C GLY A 314 27.46 -13.31 -2.73
N HIS A 315 26.81 -12.36 -2.07
CA HIS A 315 27.00 -10.92 -2.20
C HIS A 315 27.53 -10.35 -0.88
N THR A 316 28.83 -10.51 -0.62
CA THR A 316 29.45 -10.04 0.61
C THR A 316 30.79 -9.34 0.38
N SER A 317 31.02 -8.28 1.14
CA SER A 317 32.33 -7.63 1.28
C SER A 317 33.16 -8.20 2.44
N LYS A 318 32.62 -9.14 3.21
CA LYS A 318 33.32 -9.79 4.31
C LYS A 318 34.38 -10.76 3.78
N GLU A 319 35.60 -10.62 4.27
CA GLU A 319 36.78 -11.35 3.79
C GLU A 319 36.95 -12.73 4.43
N ASN A 320 36.33 -12.96 5.60
CA ASN A 320 36.52 -14.18 6.37
C ASN A 320 35.33 -14.51 7.30
N ASP A 321 35.32 -15.72 7.84
CA ASP A 321 34.23 -16.21 8.70
C ASP A 321 34.16 -15.49 10.05
N GLN A 322 35.26 -14.90 10.53
CA GLN A 322 35.25 -14.08 11.73
C GLN A 322 34.45 -12.80 11.53
N GLN A 323 34.54 -12.14 10.37
CA GLN A 323 33.72 -10.97 10.03
C GLN A 323 32.24 -11.33 9.86
N LYS A 324 31.93 -12.50 9.26
CA LYS A 324 30.55 -13.03 9.17
C LYS A 324 29.96 -13.24 10.56
N THR A 325 30.70 -13.93 11.42
CA THR A 325 30.29 -14.19 12.82
C THR A 325 30.14 -12.88 13.60
N SER A 326 31.11 -11.97 13.50
CA SER A 326 31.08 -10.66 14.17
C SER A 326 29.86 -9.85 13.76
N THR A 327 29.52 -9.85 12.46
CA THR A 327 28.36 -9.13 11.93
C THR A 327 27.05 -9.76 12.41
N LYS A 328 26.91 -11.09 12.35
CA LYS A 328 25.73 -11.78 12.88
C LYS A 328 25.54 -11.50 14.37
N THR A 329 26.60 -11.60 15.17
CA THR A 329 26.55 -11.29 16.61
C THR A 329 26.16 -9.83 16.87
N ALA A 330 26.69 -8.88 16.10
CA ALA A 330 26.32 -7.48 16.19
C ALA A 330 24.84 -7.23 15.86
N LEU A 331 24.32 -7.82 14.79
CA LEU A 331 22.90 -7.68 14.41
C LEU A 331 21.93 -8.33 15.42
N LEU A 332 22.38 -9.33 16.17
CA LEU A 332 21.59 -9.92 17.26
C LEU A 332 21.58 -9.06 18.54
N ASN A 333 22.52 -8.12 18.69
CA ASN A 333 22.57 -7.20 19.83
C ASN A 333 21.58 -6.02 19.65
N LYS A 334 20.73 -5.80 20.67
CA LYS A 334 19.67 -4.77 20.64
C LYS A 334 20.24 -3.36 20.53
N ASP A 335 21.21 -3.02 21.36
CA ASP A 335 21.82 -1.68 21.40
C ASP A 335 22.51 -1.34 20.06
N PHE A 336 23.11 -2.32 19.39
CA PHE A 336 23.67 -2.14 18.04
C PHE A 336 22.57 -1.78 17.03
N ARG A 337 21.44 -2.50 17.03
CA ARG A 337 20.31 -2.19 16.13
C ARG A 337 19.69 -0.83 16.45
N GLN A 338 19.53 -0.48 17.73
CA GLN A 338 19.05 0.84 18.15
C GLN A 338 20.01 1.95 17.69
N ALA A 339 21.33 1.74 17.81
CA ALA A 339 22.32 2.66 17.29
C ALA A 339 22.17 2.92 15.79
N LEU A 340 21.91 1.88 14.99
CA LEU A 340 21.58 2.05 13.57
C LEU A 340 20.29 2.87 13.40
N GLY A 341 19.24 2.55 14.15
CA GLY A 341 17.94 3.24 14.07
C GLY A 341 17.99 4.74 14.38
N PHE A 342 18.76 5.13 15.40
CA PHE A 342 19.00 6.53 15.76
C PHE A 342 19.99 7.23 14.81
N ALA A 343 20.84 6.49 14.11
CA ALA A 343 21.82 7.03 13.17
C ALA A 343 21.23 7.35 11.79
N ILE A 344 20.00 6.94 11.48
CA ILE A 344 19.35 7.15 10.19
C ILE A 344 18.63 8.50 10.16
N ASP A 345 19.11 9.41 9.31
CA ASP A 345 18.44 10.66 8.94
C ASP A 345 17.37 10.36 7.89
N ARG A 346 16.15 10.13 8.38
CA ARG A 346 14.99 9.75 7.55
C ARG A 346 14.55 10.92 6.68
N THR A 347 14.75 12.15 7.16
CA THR A 347 14.44 13.37 6.39
C THR A 347 15.32 13.45 5.14
N ASN A 348 16.63 13.27 5.27
CA ASN A 348 17.56 13.29 4.15
C ASN A 348 17.39 12.08 3.22
N TYR A 349 17.07 10.90 3.78
CA TYR A 349 16.68 9.72 3.00
C TYR A 349 15.44 10.00 2.12
N ALA A 350 14.36 10.51 2.72
CA ALA A 350 13.12 10.85 2.01
C ALA A 350 13.32 11.96 0.97
N ALA A 351 14.21 12.91 1.23
CA ALA A 351 14.52 14.01 0.33
C ALA A 351 15.13 13.54 -1.01
N GLN A 352 15.66 12.32 -1.11
CA GLN A 352 16.17 11.78 -2.37
C GLN A 352 15.05 11.52 -3.41
N LEU A 353 13.80 11.38 -2.94
CA LEU A 353 12.62 11.28 -3.78
C LEU A 353 11.81 12.59 -3.78
N ASN A 354 11.55 13.15 -2.59
CA ASN A 354 10.62 14.26 -2.40
C ASN A 354 11.28 15.64 -2.36
N GLY A 355 12.60 15.72 -2.56
CA GLY A 355 13.36 16.96 -2.38
C GLY A 355 13.41 17.42 -0.92
N LYS A 356 14.19 18.46 -0.66
CA LYS A 356 14.44 18.95 0.71
C LYS A 356 13.16 19.45 1.40
N GLU A 357 12.30 20.16 0.67
CA GLU A 357 11.04 20.67 1.22
C GLU A 357 10.03 19.56 1.55
N GLY A 358 10.05 18.47 0.78
CA GLY A 358 9.17 17.32 0.94
C GLY A 358 9.71 16.19 1.80
N GLY A 359 11.01 16.24 2.16
CA GLY A 359 11.70 15.16 2.85
C GLY A 359 10.99 14.77 4.15
N SER A 360 10.73 15.75 5.03
CA SER A 360 10.07 15.47 6.30
C SER A 360 8.66 14.89 6.11
N THR A 361 7.90 15.35 5.12
CA THR A 361 6.49 14.95 4.88
C THR A 361 6.31 13.44 4.78
N ALA A 362 7.26 12.73 4.17
CA ALA A 362 7.18 11.28 3.98
C ALA A 362 7.75 10.46 5.14
N VAL A 363 8.39 11.09 6.13
CA VAL A 363 9.00 10.36 7.24
C VAL A 363 7.93 9.63 8.06
N ARG A 364 8.21 8.36 8.34
CA ARG A 364 7.45 7.50 9.24
C ARG A 364 8.36 6.91 10.30
N ASN A 365 8.01 7.09 11.57
CA ASN A 365 8.84 6.70 12.71
C ASN A 365 8.52 5.30 13.27
N ILE A 366 7.29 4.81 13.08
CA ILE A 366 6.83 3.52 13.59
C ILE A 366 6.14 2.70 12.49
N TYR A 367 6.04 1.39 12.69
CA TYR A 367 5.56 0.46 11.66
C TYR A 367 4.06 0.66 11.37
N VAL A 368 3.22 0.64 12.41
CA VAL A 368 1.82 1.08 12.30
C VAL A 368 1.79 2.60 12.15
N LYS A 369 1.04 3.11 11.17
CA LYS A 369 0.88 4.57 11.00
C LYS A 369 0.36 5.22 12.31
N PRO A 370 0.96 6.32 12.80
CA PRO A 370 0.60 6.92 14.09
C PRO A 370 -0.88 7.27 14.27
N ASP A 371 -1.53 7.82 13.25
CA ASP A 371 -2.95 8.21 13.23
C ASP A 371 -3.82 7.17 12.48
N PHE A 372 -3.41 5.89 12.47
CA PHE A 372 -4.15 4.82 11.80
C PHE A 372 -5.46 4.49 12.52
N VAL A 373 -5.41 4.36 13.84
CA VAL A 373 -6.57 4.18 14.71
C VAL A 373 -6.50 5.14 15.90
N GLN A 374 -7.65 5.36 16.53
CA GLN A 374 -7.78 6.22 17.70
C GLN A 374 -8.75 5.60 18.71
N ALA A 375 -8.48 5.82 20.00
CA ALA A 375 -9.39 5.52 21.10
C ALA A 375 -9.18 6.51 22.24
N ASP A 376 -10.26 6.84 22.96
CA ASP A 376 -10.28 7.80 24.08
C ASP A 376 -9.54 9.13 23.81
N GLY A 377 -9.68 9.64 22.59
CA GLY A 377 -9.10 10.92 22.17
C GLY A 377 -7.58 10.88 21.94
N LYS A 378 -6.96 9.70 21.96
CA LYS A 378 -5.56 9.48 21.59
C LYS A 378 -5.46 8.74 20.26
N ASP A 379 -4.51 9.13 19.43
CA ASP A 379 -4.08 8.31 18.30
C ASP A 379 -3.15 7.18 18.75
N PHE A 380 -2.97 6.18 17.89
CA PHE A 380 -2.14 5.01 18.18
C PHE A 380 -0.69 5.39 18.49
N GLY A 381 -0.10 6.34 17.75
CA GLY A 381 1.27 6.81 17.98
C GLY A 381 1.46 7.41 19.37
N THR A 382 0.49 8.14 19.89
CA THR A 382 0.48 8.66 21.27
C THR A 382 0.44 7.53 22.28
N MET A 383 -0.40 6.51 22.06
CA MET A 383 -0.45 5.32 22.94
C MET A 383 0.90 4.58 22.98
N VAL A 384 1.61 4.50 21.85
CA VAL A 384 2.96 3.91 21.77
C VAL A 384 3.98 4.75 22.53
N MET A 385 3.96 6.07 22.36
CA MET A 385 4.83 6.98 23.11
C MET A 385 4.64 6.87 24.62
N ASP A 386 3.42 6.60 25.09
CA ASP A 386 3.16 6.37 26.52
C ASP A 386 3.83 5.08 27.05
N GLN A 387 4.13 4.09 26.20
CA GLN A 387 4.78 2.84 26.61
C GLN A 387 6.32 2.93 26.57
N LEU A 388 6.89 3.66 25.61
CA LEU A 388 8.34 3.66 25.37
C LEU A 388 9.23 4.00 26.60
N PRO A 389 8.84 4.91 27.52
CA PRO A 389 9.65 5.20 28.70
C PRO A 389 9.92 3.98 29.61
N SER A 390 9.14 2.89 29.51
CA SER A 390 9.42 1.67 30.28
C SER A 390 10.63 0.89 29.80
N TYR A 391 11.14 1.18 28.59
CA TYR A 391 12.28 0.47 28.01
C TYR A 391 13.63 1.11 28.32
N GLY A 392 13.68 2.43 28.48
CA GLY A 392 14.92 3.14 28.81
C GLY A 392 14.90 4.64 28.49
N ASP A 393 15.89 5.35 29.01
CA ASP A 393 16.03 6.81 28.86
C ASP A 393 16.36 7.22 27.41
N GLU A 394 16.84 6.30 26.57
CA GLU A 394 17.05 6.51 25.15
C GLU A 394 15.76 6.90 24.41
N TRP A 395 14.60 6.54 24.95
CA TRP A 395 13.29 6.92 24.40
C TRP A 395 12.78 8.28 24.91
N SER A 396 13.50 8.93 25.83
CA SER A 396 13.09 10.24 26.33
C SER A 396 13.06 11.29 25.21
N GLY A 397 11.95 12.02 25.11
CA GLY A 397 11.76 13.10 24.15
C GLY A 397 11.61 12.68 22.68
N VAL A 398 11.43 11.39 22.39
CA VAL A 398 11.10 10.96 21.02
C VAL A 398 9.68 11.38 20.64
N ASN A 399 9.50 11.71 19.37
CA ASN A 399 8.18 12.01 18.81
C ASN A 399 7.92 11.05 17.65
N LEU A 400 6.83 10.30 17.71
CA LEU A 400 6.54 9.26 16.71
C LEU A 400 5.56 9.73 15.63
N ALA A 401 5.06 10.97 15.69
CA ALA A 401 4.15 11.52 14.68
C ALA A 401 4.76 11.43 13.27
N ASP A 402 3.93 11.18 12.26
CA ASP A 402 4.33 11.23 10.86
C ASP A 402 4.78 12.64 10.47
N SER A 403 5.46 12.74 9.32
CA SER A 403 5.88 14.01 8.72
C SER A 403 6.94 14.81 9.50
N GLN A 404 7.65 14.14 10.42
CA GLN A 404 8.81 14.67 11.14
C GLN A 404 9.74 13.51 11.53
N ASP A 405 11.03 13.79 11.68
CA ASP A 405 12.03 12.79 12.09
C ASP A 405 12.29 12.90 13.58
N GLY A 406 11.52 12.16 14.37
CA GLY A 406 11.63 12.18 15.82
C GLY A 406 12.51 11.08 16.39
N LEU A 407 13.12 10.26 15.52
CA LEU A 407 14.06 9.21 15.91
C LEU A 407 15.51 9.54 15.55
N TYR A 408 15.79 10.27 14.47
CA TYR A 408 17.18 10.61 14.15
C TYR A 408 17.86 11.42 15.27
N ASN A 409 18.88 10.84 15.87
CA ASN A 409 19.64 11.45 16.94
C ASN A 409 21.07 10.85 17.00
N PRO A 410 22.07 11.51 16.38
CA PRO A 410 23.45 11.02 16.38
C PRO A 410 24.08 10.87 17.77
N GLU A 411 23.62 11.62 18.78
CA GLU A 411 24.14 11.50 20.15
C GLU A 411 23.62 10.22 20.81
N LYS A 412 22.31 9.94 20.71
CA LYS A 412 21.72 8.67 21.15
C LYS A 412 22.31 7.49 20.38
N ALA A 413 22.51 7.62 19.07
CA ALA A 413 23.14 6.61 18.25
C ALA A 413 24.55 6.24 18.76
N LYS A 414 25.37 7.24 19.10
CA LYS A 414 26.70 7.01 19.69
C LYS A 414 26.63 6.42 21.09
N ALA A 415 25.67 6.83 21.90
CA ALA A 415 25.48 6.28 23.25
C ALA A 415 25.09 4.80 23.22
N GLU A 416 24.11 4.41 22.40
CA GLU A 416 23.74 3.01 22.22
C GLU A 416 24.87 2.20 21.59
N PHE A 417 25.56 2.77 20.60
CA PHE A 417 26.70 2.11 20.00
C PHE A 417 27.83 1.86 21.01
N ALA A 418 28.07 2.76 21.97
CA ALA A 418 29.06 2.55 23.01
C ALA A 418 28.72 1.36 23.91
N LYS A 419 27.45 1.24 24.34
CA LYS A 419 26.95 0.07 25.10
C LYS A 419 27.13 -1.22 24.28
N ALA A 420 26.69 -1.19 23.01
CA ALA A 420 26.80 -2.31 22.10
C ALA A 420 28.27 -2.74 21.91
N LYS A 421 29.16 -1.78 21.64
CA LYS A 421 30.58 -2.05 21.38
C LYS A 421 31.26 -2.70 22.58
N GLU A 422 31.01 -2.23 23.79
CA GLU A 422 31.55 -2.84 25.01
C GLU A 422 31.11 -4.30 25.15
N ALA A 423 29.80 -4.57 25.04
CA ALA A 423 29.25 -5.92 25.13
C ALA A 423 29.77 -6.85 24.01
N LEU A 424 29.79 -6.35 22.77
CA LEU A 424 30.23 -7.11 21.60
C LEU A 424 31.73 -7.42 21.64
N GLN A 425 32.57 -6.49 22.10
CA GLN A 425 34.00 -6.76 22.27
C GLN A 425 34.25 -7.84 23.32
N ALA A 426 33.44 -7.89 24.39
CA ALA A 426 33.51 -8.97 25.38
C ALA A 426 33.11 -10.33 24.78
N GLU A 427 32.28 -10.36 23.74
CA GLU A 427 31.93 -11.55 22.96
C GLU A 427 32.93 -11.87 21.81
N GLY A 428 34.03 -11.11 21.70
CA GLY A 428 35.08 -11.33 20.69
C GLY A 428 34.77 -10.78 19.30
N VAL A 429 33.79 -9.88 19.19
CA VAL A 429 33.40 -9.23 17.93
C VAL A 429 34.51 -8.29 17.46
N GLN A 430 34.84 -8.36 16.17
CA GLN A 430 35.82 -7.49 15.52
C GLN A 430 35.13 -6.33 14.80
N PHE A 431 35.70 -5.14 14.96
CA PHE A 431 35.29 -3.92 14.26
C PHE A 431 36.30 -3.57 13.15
N PRO A 432 35.86 -2.93 12.04
CA PRO A 432 34.50 -2.48 11.79
C PRO A 432 33.52 -3.61 11.45
N ILE A 433 32.24 -3.40 11.77
CA ILE A 433 31.14 -4.27 11.32
C ILE A 433 30.78 -3.88 9.89
N HIS A 434 30.90 -4.84 8.99
CA HIS A 434 30.58 -4.71 7.56
C HIS A 434 29.15 -5.18 7.30
N LEU A 435 28.27 -4.26 6.92
CA LEU A 435 26.85 -4.50 6.65
C LEU A 435 26.60 -4.49 5.14
N ASP A 436 26.39 -5.66 4.54
CA ASP A 436 26.08 -5.83 3.13
C ASP A 436 24.62 -5.42 2.85
N VAL A 437 24.46 -4.49 1.90
CA VAL A 437 23.16 -3.93 1.50
C VAL A 437 22.98 -4.08 -0.02
N PRO A 438 22.04 -4.91 -0.50
CA PRO A 438 21.75 -5.02 -1.92
C PRO A 438 21.05 -3.77 -2.42
N VAL A 439 21.39 -3.35 -3.65
CA VAL A 439 20.85 -2.13 -4.28
C VAL A 439 20.49 -2.43 -5.73
N ASN A 440 19.23 -2.24 -6.11
CA ASN A 440 18.83 -2.33 -7.51
C ASN A 440 19.41 -1.15 -8.30
N GLN A 441 20.43 -1.41 -9.12
CA GLN A 441 21.18 -0.38 -9.83
C GLN A 441 20.38 0.33 -10.92
N SER A 442 19.26 -0.26 -11.36
CA SER A 442 18.38 0.35 -12.37
C SER A 442 17.52 1.48 -11.80
N ASN A 443 17.29 1.50 -10.48
CA ASN A 443 16.47 2.50 -9.80
C ASN A 443 17.36 3.59 -9.17
N LYS A 444 17.58 4.68 -9.91
CA LYS A 444 18.45 5.80 -9.47
C LYS A 444 18.01 6.45 -8.15
N ILE A 445 16.70 6.55 -7.92
CA ILE A 445 16.17 7.11 -6.67
C ILE A 445 16.55 6.20 -5.50
N PHE A 446 16.33 4.90 -5.66
CA PHE A 446 16.68 3.91 -4.64
C PHE A 446 18.19 3.89 -4.36
N VAL A 447 19.02 3.98 -5.41
CA VAL A 447 20.49 4.12 -5.25
C VAL A 447 20.85 5.34 -4.39
N ASN A 448 20.25 6.51 -4.67
CA ASN A 448 20.50 7.73 -3.89
C ASN A 448 20.02 7.60 -2.44
N GLN A 449 18.86 6.98 -2.22
CA GLN A 449 18.30 6.72 -0.90
C GLN A 449 19.24 5.84 -0.06
N VAL A 450 19.72 4.72 -0.61
CA VAL A 450 20.64 3.83 0.11
C VAL A 450 22.02 4.49 0.32
N GLN A 451 22.48 5.33 -0.61
CA GLN A 451 23.68 6.15 -0.39
C GLN A 451 23.49 7.16 0.75
N SER A 452 22.34 7.81 0.84
CA SER A 452 21.99 8.70 1.97
C SER A 452 21.98 7.94 3.29
N LEU A 453 21.42 6.72 3.31
CA LEU A 453 21.42 5.84 4.47
C LEU A 453 22.85 5.52 4.94
N LYS A 454 23.72 5.10 4.01
CA LYS A 454 25.15 4.85 4.26
C LYS A 454 25.84 6.08 4.84
N GLN A 455 25.66 7.25 4.23
CA GLN A 455 26.28 8.49 4.72
C GLN A 455 25.84 8.84 6.13
N SER A 456 24.55 8.69 6.44
CA SER A 456 23.99 8.97 7.76
C SER A 456 24.61 8.07 8.84
N ILE A 457 24.57 6.75 8.61
CA ILE A 457 25.06 5.77 9.58
C ILE A 457 26.58 5.90 9.79
N GLU A 458 27.36 5.97 8.72
CA GLU A 458 28.82 6.06 8.81
C GLU A 458 29.29 7.38 9.43
N SER A 459 28.55 8.48 9.23
CA SER A 459 28.87 9.77 9.84
C SER A 459 28.54 9.81 11.33
N ALA A 460 27.44 9.17 11.75
CA ALA A 460 27.04 9.13 13.14
C ALA A 460 27.91 8.17 13.97
N LEU A 461 28.18 6.97 13.44
CA LEU A 461 28.86 5.90 14.19
C LEU A 461 30.37 5.81 13.91
N GLY A 462 30.84 6.36 12.78
CA GLY A 462 32.25 6.32 12.36
C GLY A 462 32.61 5.06 11.58
N LYS A 463 33.41 5.20 10.52
CA LYS A 463 33.79 4.10 9.61
C LYS A 463 34.70 3.05 10.24
N ASP A 464 35.44 3.42 11.29
CA ASP A 464 36.24 2.47 12.07
C ASP A 464 35.35 1.52 12.90
N ASN A 465 34.05 1.80 12.98
CA ASN A 465 33.06 1.05 13.73
C ASN A 465 32.06 0.34 12.81
N VAL A 466 31.44 1.04 11.87
CA VAL A 466 30.40 0.48 11.01
C VAL A 466 30.63 0.93 9.57
N VAL A 467 30.56 -0.02 8.63
CA VAL A 467 30.68 0.22 7.19
C VAL A 467 29.47 -0.40 6.49
N LEU A 468 28.78 0.38 5.67
CA LEU A 468 27.67 -0.13 4.83
C LEU A 468 28.19 -0.47 3.43
N ASP A 469 28.31 -1.74 3.11
CA ASP A 469 28.79 -2.22 1.83
C ASP A 469 27.64 -2.35 0.83
N LEU A 470 27.56 -1.42 -0.13
CA LEU A 470 26.46 -1.37 -1.10
C LEU A 470 26.77 -2.27 -2.31
N HIS A 471 25.96 -3.29 -2.52
CA HIS A 471 26.06 -4.22 -3.64
C HIS A 471 25.11 -3.80 -4.76
N GLN A 472 25.64 -3.19 -5.82
CA GLN A 472 24.85 -2.80 -6.99
C GLN A 472 24.53 -4.05 -7.83
N LEU A 473 23.25 -4.37 -7.95
CA LEU A 473 22.76 -5.60 -8.58
C LEU A 473 21.82 -5.28 -9.75
N SER A 474 21.73 -6.24 -10.68
CA SER A 474 20.65 -6.23 -11.68
C SER A 474 19.29 -6.33 -10.99
N THR A 475 18.21 -5.94 -11.68
CA THR A 475 16.85 -6.03 -11.12
C THR A 475 16.51 -7.47 -10.70
N ASP A 476 16.86 -8.45 -11.55
CA ASP A 476 16.55 -9.86 -11.28
C ASP A 476 17.37 -10.39 -10.10
N ASP A 477 18.68 -10.12 -10.05
CA ASP A 477 19.53 -10.54 -8.94
C ASP A 477 19.07 -9.91 -7.61
N PHE A 478 18.74 -8.61 -7.62
CA PHE A 478 18.22 -7.91 -6.45
C PHE A 478 16.97 -8.59 -5.92
N TYR A 479 15.97 -8.87 -6.76
CA TYR A 479 14.74 -9.50 -6.30
C TYR A 479 14.93 -10.96 -5.90
N ASN A 480 15.78 -11.72 -6.59
CA ASN A 480 16.03 -13.14 -6.29
C ASN A 480 16.67 -13.38 -4.92
N ILE A 481 17.41 -12.40 -4.39
CA ILE A 481 18.02 -12.46 -3.05
C ILE A 481 17.27 -11.65 -2.00
N THR A 482 16.15 -11.02 -2.37
CA THR A 482 15.29 -10.23 -1.46
C THR A 482 13.83 -10.71 -1.58
N TYR A 483 12.92 -9.86 -2.06
CA TYR A 483 11.48 -10.11 -2.12
C TYR A 483 11.06 -11.42 -2.79
N SER A 484 11.77 -11.87 -3.82
CA SER A 484 11.46 -13.10 -4.57
C SER A 484 12.29 -14.30 -4.10
N ALA A 485 13.02 -14.19 -2.99
CA ALA A 485 13.80 -15.29 -2.42
C ALA A 485 12.89 -16.48 -2.08
N SER A 486 13.30 -17.66 -2.51
CA SER A 486 12.49 -18.89 -2.38
C SER A 486 12.37 -19.43 -0.95
N ASN A 487 13.28 -19.04 -0.05
CA ASN A 487 13.36 -19.42 1.37
C ASN A 487 14.34 -18.49 2.09
N ALA A 488 14.45 -18.59 3.41
CA ALA A 488 15.32 -17.71 4.20
C ALA A 488 16.81 -17.86 3.88
N ALA A 489 17.27 -19.04 3.46
CA ALA A 489 18.67 -19.22 3.08
C ALA A 489 19.05 -18.44 1.81
N ALA A 490 18.08 -18.11 0.95
CA ALA A 490 18.27 -17.30 -0.24
C ALA A 490 18.25 -15.78 0.02
N GLU A 491 17.85 -15.33 1.22
CA GLU A 491 17.92 -13.93 1.65
C GLU A 491 19.38 -13.54 1.96
N ASP A 492 20.11 -13.09 0.94
CA ASP A 492 21.56 -12.87 0.97
C ASP A 492 21.95 -11.39 1.21
N TRP A 493 21.65 -10.90 2.41
CA TRP A 493 21.88 -9.51 2.83
C TRP A 493 21.93 -9.40 4.35
N ASP A 494 22.60 -8.36 4.87
CA ASP A 494 22.52 -8.01 6.30
C ASP A 494 21.40 -7.02 6.57
N LEU A 495 21.26 -6.03 5.69
CA LEU A 495 20.17 -5.05 5.70
C LEU A 495 19.44 -5.09 4.37
N SER A 496 18.12 -5.26 4.39
CA SER A 496 17.26 -5.09 3.22
C SER A 496 16.56 -3.75 3.33
N VAL A 497 16.83 -2.83 2.39
CA VAL A 497 16.19 -1.52 2.35
C VAL A 497 15.00 -1.58 1.43
N GLY A 498 13.87 -1.04 1.87
CA GLY A 498 12.65 -1.00 1.06
C GLY A 498 11.68 -2.13 1.34
N VAL A 499 11.87 -2.85 2.45
CA VAL A 499 10.86 -3.81 2.92
C VAL A 499 9.66 -3.02 3.43
N ALA A 500 8.50 -3.34 2.88
CA ALA A 500 7.33 -2.47 2.96
C ALA A 500 6.04 -3.24 3.22
N TRP A 501 5.05 -2.53 3.77
CA TRP A 501 3.72 -3.07 4.02
C TRP A 501 2.64 -2.01 3.83
N GLU A 502 1.50 -2.39 3.24
CA GLU A 502 0.28 -1.59 3.15
C GLU A 502 -0.83 -2.32 3.89
N PRO A 503 -1.58 -1.64 4.78
CA PRO A 503 -2.60 -2.28 5.61
C PRO A 503 -3.80 -2.79 4.80
N ASP A 504 -4.28 -3.96 5.19
CA ASP A 504 -5.43 -4.64 4.57
C ASP A 504 -6.76 -4.42 5.30
N TYR A 505 -6.73 -3.93 6.53
CA TYR A 505 -7.95 -3.65 7.29
C TYR A 505 -7.66 -2.67 8.41
N LEU A 506 -8.69 -2.03 8.96
CA LEU A 506 -8.57 -0.93 9.92
C LEU A 506 -8.38 -1.46 11.36
N ASP A 507 -7.26 -2.13 11.62
CA ASP A 507 -6.82 -2.58 12.94
C ASP A 507 -5.28 -2.66 12.99
N PRO A 508 -4.59 -2.30 14.09
CA PRO A 508 -3.14 -2.40 14.17
C PRO A 508 -2.58 -3.80 13.83
N SER A 509 -3.36 -4.86 14.04
CA SER A 509 -2.96 -6.23 13.70
C SER A 509 -2.66 -6.41 12.21
N THR A 510 -3.25 -5.58 11.33
CA THR A 510 -2.96 -5.63 9.89
C THR A 510 -1.49 -5.37 9.57
N TYR A 511 -0.76 -4.69 10.47
CA TYR A 511 0.68 -4.54 10.40
C TYR A 511 1.34 -5.58 11.32
N LEU A 512 0.98 -5.59 12.60
CA LEU A 512 1.77 -6.29 13.61
C LEU A 512 1.73 -7.82 13.46
N ASP A 513 0.64 -8.39 12.93
CA ASP A 513 0.55 -9.84 12.67
C ASP A 513 1.52 -10.30 11.57
N VAL A 514 1.95 -9.40 10.69
CA VAL A 514 2.88 -9.65 9.58
C VAL A 514 4.25 -10.09 10.09
N LEU A 515 4.66 -9.58 11.25
CA LEU A 515 5.98 -9.83 11.83
C LEU A 515 5.98 -10.94 12.90
N LYS A 516 4.83 -11.61 13.12
CA LYS A 516 4.79 -12.75 14.05
C LYS A 516 5.64 -13.91 13.53
N THR A 517 6.27 -14.66 14.44
CA THR A 517 7.14 -15.79 14.05
C THR A 517 6.39 -16.88 13.27
N THR A 518 5.06 -16.97 13.40
CA THR A 518 4.22 -17.90 12.64
C THR A 518 4.01 -17.52 11.18
N ASN A 519 4.42 -16.32 10.75
CA ASN A 519 4.23 -15.81 9.38
C ASN A 519 5.53 -15.91 8.58
N SER A 520 5.97 -17.15 8.29
CA SER A 520 7.30 -17.45 7.75
C SER A 520 7.61 -16.72 6.44
N GLU A 521 6.60 -16.48 5.59
CA GLU A 521 6.81 -15.77 4.32
C GLU A 521 7.24 -14.31 4.56
N ASN A 522 6.59 -13.63 5.50
CA ASN A 522 6.93 -12.25 5.81
C ASN A 522 8.17 -12.15 6.69
N THR A 523 8.36 -13.03 7.66
CA THR A 523 9.58 -13.00 8.50
C THR A 523 10.84 -13.30 7.69
N LYS A 524 10.73 -14.12 6.64
CA LYS A 524 11.78 -14.34 5.64
C LYS A 524 12.18 -13.00 4.99
N SER A 525 11.23 -12.29 4.40
CA SER A 525 11.53 -11.05 3.67
C SER A 525 11.86 -9.84 4.56
N PHE A 526 11.33 -9.78 5.79
CA PHE A 526 11.59 -8.67 6.71
C PHE A 526 12.81 -8.87 7.60
N MET A 527 13.12 -10.12 7.98
CA MET A 527 14.14 -10.43 8.99
C MET A 527 15.05 -11.62 8.64
N GLY A 528 14.92 -12.20 7.44
CA GLY A 528 15.81 -13.24 6.94
C GLY A 528 15.68 -14.61 7.61
N TYR A 529 14.52 -14.95 8.19
CA TYR A 529 14.29 -16.25 8.81
C TYR A 529 12.90 -16.83 8.52
N ASP A 530 12.80 -18.16 8.43
CA ASP A 530 11.54 -18.90 8.24
C ASP A 530 11.32 -19.99 9.32
N ASP A 531 12.30 -20.24 10.21
CA ASP A 531 12.15 -21.12 11.37
C ASP A 531 11.82 -20.31 12.65
N PRO A 532 10.59 -20.41 13.20
CA PRO A 532 10.19 -19.70 14.42
C PRO A 532 10.88 -20.18 15.70
N ASN A 533 11.69 -21.24 15.63
CA ASN A 533 12.41 -21.80 16.78
C ASN A 533 13.92 -21.62 16.69
N SER A 534 14.42 -20.90 15.67
CA SER A 534 15.85 -20.70 15.49
C SER A 534 16.50 -19.99 16.69
N GLN A 535 17.80 -20.21 16.89
CA GLN A 535 18.53 -19.57 17.98
C GLN A 535 18.52 -18.04 17.86
N ALA A 536 18.52 -17.52 16.62
CA ALA A 536 18.43 -16.08 16.35
C ALA A 536 17.10 -15.52 16.87
N VAL A 537 15.97 -16.16 16.55
CA VAL A 537 14.63 -15.77 17.00
C VAL A 537 14.53 -15.74 18.52
N GLN A 538 15.09 -16.76 19.19
CA GLN A 538 15.14 -16.81 20.66
C GLN A 538 16.01 -15.68 21.23
N LYS A 539 17.19 -15.43 20.65
CA LYS A 539 18.15 -14.42 21.11
C LYS A 539 17.58 -13.00 21.04
N VAL A 540 16.76 -12.71 20.02
CA VAL A 540 16.13 -11.39 19.85
C VAL A 540 14.77 -11.25 20.55
N GLY A 541 14.28 -12.31 21.21
CA GLY A 541 13.09 -12.24 22.06
C GLY A 541 11.76 -12.22 21.32
N LEU A 542 11.68 -12.62 20.05
CA LEU A 542 10.46 -12.52 19.23
C LEU A 542 9.25 -13.30 19.76
N LYS A 543 9.44 -14.27 20.68
CA LYS A 543 8.32 -14.92 21.38
C LYS A 543 7.57 -13.98 22.32
N GLU A 544 8.24 -12.98 22.89
CA GLU A 544 7.59 -11.93 23.67
C GLU A 544 6.70 -11.08 22.76
N TYR A 545 7.21 -10.70 21.58
CA TYR A 545 6.42 -9.99 20.57
C TYR A 545 5.18 -10.76 20.16
N ASP A 546 5.32 -12.05 19.81
CA ASP A 546 4.18 -12.92 19.48
C ASP A 546 3.12 -12.91 20.59
N GLN A 547 3.56 -13.02 21.85
CA GLN A 547 2.67 -13.01 23.01
C GLN A 547 1.96 -11.67 23.18
N LEU A 548 2.66 -10.54 23.01
CA LEU A 548 2.06 -9.20 23.10
C LEU A 548 0.99 -8.99 22.01
N VAL A 549 1.28 -9.43 20.78
CA VAL A 549 0.34 -9.39 19.66
C VAL A 549 -0.86 -10.31 19.91
N ASP A 550 -0.64 -11.51 20.44
CA ASP A 550 -1.71 -12.45 20.78
C ASP A 550 -2.60 -11.99 21.95
N ASP A 551 -2.03 -11.31 22.94
CA ASP A 551 -2.82 -10.77 24.03
C ASP A 551 -3.64 -9.55 23.61
N ALA A 552 -3.14 -8.76 22.66
CA ALA A 552 -3.90 -7.71 22.00
C ALA A 552 -5.03 -8.30 21.14
N SER A 553 -4.75 -9.35 20.36
CA SER A 553 -5.72 -9.95 19.44
C SER A 553 -6.91 -10.59 20.17
N LYS A 554 -6.68 -11.17 21.35
CA LYS A 554 -7.73 -11.73 22.23
C LYS A 554 -8.71 -10.67 22.76
N GLU A 555 -8.31 -9.40 22.83
CA GLU A 555 -9.22 -8.32 23.19
C GLU A 555 -10.10 -7.96 22.00
N THR A 556 -11.36 -8.35 22.07
CA THR A 556 -12.33 -8.18 20.99
C THR A 556 -13.53 -7.33 21.40
N THR A 557 -13.63 -6.97 22.69
CA THR A 557 -14.79 -6.30 23.26
C THR A 557 -14.54 -4.84 23.64
N ASP A 558 -13.31 -4.51 24.04
CA ASP A 558 -12.89 -3.15 24.38
C ASP A 558 -11.81 -2.68 23.38
N LEU A 559 -12.21 -1.78 22.48
CA LEU A 559 -11.30 -1.24 21.46
C LEU A 559 -10.18 -0.38 22.06
N THR A 560 -10.43 0.34 23.15
CA THR A 560 -9.38 1.10 23.83
C THR A 560 -8.33 0.13 24.37
N ALA A 561 -8.75 -0.87 25.14
CA ALA A 561 -7.85 -1.87 25.71
C ALA A 561 -7.11 -2.67 24.62
N ARG A 562 -7.77 -2.97 23.50
CA ARG A 562 -7.16 -3.63 22.34
C ARG A 562 -6.02 -2.77 21.76
N TYR A 563 -6.28 -1.49 21.50
CA TYR A 563 -5.28 -0.60 20.90
C TYR A 563 -4.14 -0.28 21.86
N GLU A 564 -4.39 -0.16 23.17
CA GLU A 564 -3.33 -0.02 24.18
C GLU A 564 -2.43 -1.27 24.24
N LYS A 565 -2.99 -2.48 24.11
CA LYS A 565 -2.20 -3.72 24.03
C LYS A 565 -1.39 -3.80 22.74
N TYR A 566 -1.95 -3.42 21.60
CA TYR A 566 -1.16 -3.31 20.36
C TYR A 566 -0.10 -2.22 20.43
N ALA A 567 -0.35 -1.12 21.14
CA ALA A 567 0.65 -0.07 21.35
C ALA A 567 1.85 -0.60 22.14
N LYS A 568 1.66 -1.52 23.09
CA LYS A 568 2.75 -2.24 23.76
C LYS A 568 3.54 -3.12 22.80
N ALA A 569 2.87 -3.87 21.92
CA ALA A 569 3.54 -4.67 20.89
C ALA A 569 4.35 -3.80 19.92
N GLN A 570 3.81 -2.66 19.47
CA GLN A 570 4.53 -1.71 18.63
C GLN A 570 5.69 -1.06 19.38
N ALA A 571 5.54 -0.71 20.66
CA ALA A 571 6.62 -0.16 21.48
C ALA A 571 7.77 -1.16 21.63
N TRP A 572 7.45 -2.45 21.86
CA TRP A 572 8.43 -3.54 21.85
C TRP A 572 9.15 -3.62 20.50
N LEU A 573 8.42 -3.56 19.38
CA LEU A 573 9.01 -3.61 18.04
C LEU A 573 9.97 -2.44 17.81
N THR A 574 9.56 -1.23 18.19
CA THR A 574 10.38 -0.02 18.13
C THR A 574 11.63 -0.16 19.00
N ASP A 575 11.50 -0.65 20.24
CA ASP A 575 12.64 -0.88 21.15
C ASP A 575 13.60 -1.94 20.63
N SER A 576 13.07 -3.03 20.07
CA SER A 576 13.87 -4.13 19.54
C SER A 576 14.74 -3.72 18.34
N ALA A 577 14.32 -2.68 17.60
CA ALA A 577 14.91 -2.22 16.35
C ALA A 577 15.12 -3.34 15.31
N LEU A 578 14.29 -4.39 15.31
CA LEU A 578 14.33 -5.50 14.35
C LEU A 578 13.80 -5.12 12.96
N TYR A 579 12.93 -4.11 12.92
CA TYR A 579 12.53 -3.42 11.71
C TYR A 579 12.62 -1.92 11.98
N ILE A 580 13.26 -1.18 11.09
CA ILE A 580 13.51 0.26 11.27
C ILE A 580 12.73 1.04 10.19
N PRO A 581 11.57 1.63 10.52
CA PRO A 581 10.81 2.45 9.59
C PRO A 581 11.63 3.63 9.07
N THR A 582 11.44 3.97 7.79
CA THR A 582 12.07 5.13 7.13
C THR A 582 11.02 6.10 6.63
N THR A 583 10.14 5.64 5.75
CA THR A 583 9.18 6.49 5.03
C THR A 583 7.84 5.80 4.82
N THR A 584 6.81 6.58 4.48
CA THR A 584 5.68 6.04 3.73
C THR A 584 6.07 5.88 2.26
N TYR A 585 5.63 4.80 1.60
CA TYR A 585 5.89 4.60 0.17
C TYR A 585 4.72 5.01 -0.74
N ASN A 586 3.58 5.44 -0.15
CA ASN A 586 2.46 6.02 -0.87
C ASN A 586 2.04 7.38 -0.27
N GLY A 587 1.48 8.27 -1.10
CA GLY A 587 1.22 9.66 -0.69
C GLY A 587 2.50 10.48 -0.53
N ALA A 588 2.45 11.54 0.30
CA ALA A 588 3.57 12.47 0.56
C ALA A 588 4.25 13.05 -0.71
N ALA A 589 3.53 13.07 -1.83
CA ALA A 589 4.08 13.40 -3.14
C ALA A 589 3.89 14.88 -3.44
N ALA A 590 4.92 15.53 -3.99
CA ALA A 590 4.79 16.84 -4.61
C ALA A 590 3.87 16.74 -5.83
N VAL A 591 2.85 17.58 -5.91
CA VAL A 591 1.87 17.55 -7.00
C VAL A 591 1.44 18.95 -7.45
N ILE A 592 0.98 19.03 -8.70
CA ILE A 592 0.09 20.08 -9.21
C ILE A 592 -1.21 19.44 -9.67
N SER A 593 -2.34 20.10 -9.45
CA SER A 593 -3.65 19.47 -9.64
C SER A 593 -4.77 20.44 -9.98
N ARG A 594 -5.73 19.96 -10.76
CA ARG A 594 -7.06 20.55 -11.02
C ARG A 594 -8.18 19.73 -10.36
N ILE A 595 -7.83 18.87 -9.41
CA ILE A 595 -8.78 18.12 -8.58
C ILE A 595 -9.03 18.91 -7.30
N LYS A 596 -10.30 19.09 -6.96
CA LYS A 596 -10.71 19.74 -5.72
C LYS A 596 -10.11 18.96 -4.53
N PRO A 597 -9.30 19.59 -3.67
CA PRO A 597 -8.68 18.90 -2.54
C PRO A 597 -9.71 18.20 -1.66
N PHE A 598 -9.39 16.98 -1.23
CA PHE A 598 -10.19 16.17 -0.31
C PHE A 598 -11.62 15.86 -0.77
N SER A 599 -11.90 15.91 -2.08
CA SER A 599 -13.21 15.50 -2.59
C SER A 599 -13.34 13.98 -2.78
N GLY A 600 -12.24 13.27 -3.03
CA GLY A 600 -12.22 11.83 -3.26
C GLY A 600 -12.46 11.00 -2.01
N ALA A 601 -12.73 9.70 -2.17
CA ALA A 601 -12.75 8.76 -1.07
C ALA A 601 -11.38 8.72 -0.39
N TYR A 602 -11.34 8.87 0.93
CA TYR A 602 -10.13 8.68 1.72
C TYR A 602 -10.17 7.28 2.29
N ALA A 603 -9.15 6.46 2.02
CA ALA A 603 -9.03 5.12 2.58
C ALA A 603 -7.62 4.94 3.13
N GLN A 604 -7.52 4.32 4.30
CA GLN A 604 -6.24 3.89 4.85
C GLN A 604 -5.97 2.42 4.55
N ALA A 605 -6.99 1.63 4.20
CA ALA A 605 -6.89 0.23 3.79
C ALA A 605 -7.96 -0.05 2.71
N GLY A 606 -7.76 -1.08 1.88
CA GLY A 606 -8.74 -1.51 0.88
C GLY A 606 -8.70 -0.81 -0.47
N ASP A 607 -9.48 -1.37 -1.39
CA ASP A 607 -9.46 -1.01 -2.82
C ASP A 607 -10.38 0.18 -3.18
N LYS A 608 -11.02 0.80 -2.18
CA LYS A 608 -12.02 1.88 -2.35
C LYS A 608 -11.53 3.27 -1.95
N GLY A 609 -10.22 3.51 -2.03
CA GLY A 609 -9.61 4.84 -1.90
C GLY A 609 -9.47 5.58 -3.23
N SER A 610 -9.29 6.91 -3.18
CA SER A 610 -9.17 7.76 -4.38
C SER A 610 -7.98 7.46 -5.30
N THR A 611 -7.04 6.61 -4.86
CA THR A 611 -5.97 6.06 -5.71
C THR A 611 -6.55 5.25 -6.86
N TYR A 612 -7.64 4.51 -6.63
CA TYR A 612 -8.26 3.62 -7.61
C TYR A 612 -9.75 3.91 -7.86
N TYR A 613 -10.43 4.64 -6.97
CA TYR A 613 -11.87 4.84 -7.00
C TYR A 613 -12.26 6.31 -7.24
N PHE A 614 -12.95 6.58 -8.36
CA PHE A 614 -13.11 7.94 -8.89
C PHE A 614 -14.49 8.58 -8.66
N LYS A 615 -15.45 7.86 -8.08
CA LYS A 615 -16.83 8.33 -7.80
C LYS A 615 -16.85 9.78 -7.32
N TYR A 616 -16.26 10.06 -6.15
CA TYR A 616 -16.34 11.36 -5.48
C TYR A 616 -15.37 12.44 -6.01
N LEU A 617 -14.49 12.13 -6.97
CA LEU A 617 -13.52 13.10 -7.45
C LEU A 617 -14.23 14.26 -8.17
N LYS A 618 -13.85 15.48 -7.84
CA LYS A 618 -14.39 16.72 -8.41
C LYS A 618 -13.26 17.49 -9.06
N SER A 619 -13.46 17.94 -10.30
CA SER A 619 -12.54 18.89 -10.90
C SER A 619 -12.80 20.31 -10.37
N GLN A 620 -11.80 21.18 -10.48
CA GLN A 620 -11.90 22.62 -10.42
C GLN A 620 -11.19 23.24 -11.63
N ASP A 621 -11.65 24.41 -12.07
CA ASP A 621 -11.13 25.04 -13.30
C ASP A 621 -9.68 25.50 -13.14
N ASP A 622 -9.40 26.20 -12.04
CA ASP A 622 -8.07 26.71 -11.73
C ASP A 622 -7.18 25.63 -11.11
N ILE A 623 -5.87 25.76 -11.32
CA ILE A 623 -4.90 24.92 -10.64
C ILE A 623 -4.99 25.20 -9.14
N VAL A 624 -5.08 24.15 -8.33
CA VAL A 624 -5.05 24.25 -6.86
C VAL A 624 -3.81 25.01 -6.44
N THR A 625 -3.98 26.05 -5.64
CA THR A 625 -2.88 26.72 -4.97
C THR A 625 -2.53 25.99 -3.67
N LYS A 626 -1.28 26.06 -3.23
CA LYS A 626 -0.85 25.56 -1.92
C LYS A 626 -1.72 26.12 -0.79
N LYS A 627 -2.06 27.42 -0.86
CA LYS A 627 -2.95 28.06 0.11
C LYS A 627 -4.35 27.44 0.13
N GLN A 628 -4.92 27.14 -1.03
CA GLN A 628 -6.22 26.45 -1.11
C GLN A 628 -6.13 25.04 -0.55
N TYR A 629 -5.07 24.30 -0.88
CA TYR A 629 -4.85 22.96 -0.32
C TYR A 629 -4.73 22.98 1.20
N ASP A 630 -3.86 23.85 1.74
CA ASP A 630 -3.62 23.96 3.18
C ASP A 630 -4.90 24.41 3.94
N SER A 631 -5.72 25.27 3.34
CA SER A 631 -7.02 25.66 3.90
C SER A 631 -8.00 24.50 3.88
N ALA A 632 -8.13 23.82 2.74
CA ALA A 632 -9.03 22.68 2.59
C ALA A 632 -8.63 21.52 3.52
N TYR A 633 -7.33 21.34 3.78
CA TYR A 633 -6.84 20.34 4.71
C TYR A 633 -7.26 20.61 6.15
N LYS A 634 -7.15 21.87 6.60
CA LYS A 634 -7.62 22.26 7.94
C LYS A 634 -9.13 22.06 8.11
N ASP A 635 -9.91 22.43 7.10
CA ASP A 635 -11.35 22.20 7.10
C ASP A 635 -11.68 20.71 7.08
N TRP A 636 -10.96 19.94 6.27
CA TRP A 636 -11.09 18.50 6.18
C TRP A 636 -10.79 17.80 7.50
N LEU A 637 -9.71 18.15 8.21
CA LEU A 637 -9.41 17.59 9.53
C LEU A 637 -10.52 17.83 10.55
N LYS A 638 -11.10 19.04 10.56
CA LYS A 638 -12.20 19.41 11.45
C LYS A 638 -13.47 18.62 11.15
N GLU A 639 -13.84 18.49 9.88
CA GLU A 639 -15.02 17.74 9.48
C GLU A 639 -14.81 16.23 9.60
N ARG A 640 -13.59 15.73 9.35
CA ARG A 640 -13.19 14.34 9.58
C ARG A 640 -13.37 13.95 11.03
N ALA A 641 -12.85 14.72 11.98
CA ALA A 641 -13.00 14.44 13.40
C ALA A 641 -14.48 14.28 13.81
N LYS A 642 -15.33 15.25 13.43
CA LYS A 642 -16.78 15.18 13.69
C LYS A 642 -17.45 13.98 13.01
N SER A 643 -17.07 13.68 11.77
CA SER A 643 -17.66 12.58 11.00
C SER A 643 -17.29 11.24 11.62
N ASN A 644 -16.04 11.08 12.03
CA ASN A 644 -15.53 9.86 12.66
C ASN A 644 -16.19 9.64 14.02
N ASP A 645 -16.31 10.69 14.84
CA ASP A 645 -17.01 10.61 16.14
C ASP A 645 -18.47 10.15 15.97
N LYS A 646 -19.15 10.64 14.92
CA LYS A 646 -20.52 10.22 14.60
C LYS A 646 -20.54 8.77 14.15
N ALA A 647 -19.68 8.38 13.21
CA ALA A 647 -19.59 7.02 12.70
C ALA A 647 -19.35 6.01 13.84
N GLN A 648 -18.42 6.31 14.75
CA GLN A 648 -18.12 5.47 15.90
C GLN A 648 -19.32 5.31 16.86
N LYS A 649 -20.07 6.38 17.13
CA LYS A 649 -21.31 6.31 17.93
C LYS A 649 -22.43 5.53 17.23
N ASP A 650 -22.49 5.60 15.89
CA ASP A 650 -23.49 4.90 15.11
C ASP A 650 -23.19 3.39 15.02
N LEU A 651 -21.91 2.97 15.04
CA LEU A 651 -21.50 1.54 15.05
C LEU A 651 -22.18 0.75 16.19
N ALA A 652 -22.28 1.33 17.39
CA ALA A 652 -22.90 0.69 18.55
C ALA A 652 -24.38 0.32 18.32
N LYS A 653 -25.08 1.01 17.42
CA LYS A 653 -26.50 0.76 17.10
C LYS A 653 -26.69 -0.49 16.23
N HIS A 654 -25.61 -1.02 15.65
CA HIS A 654 -25.66 -2.20 14.80
C HIS A 654 -25.49 -3.51 15.58
N VAL A 655 -25.06 -3.47 16.84
CA VAL A 655 -25.01 -4.65 17.72
C VAL A 655 -26.42 -4.96 18.24
N LYS A 656 -26.87 -6.20 18.07
CA LYS A 656 -28.24 -6.64 18.39
C LYS A 656 -28.27 -7.93 19.20
#